data_AF-A0ABD3KWN9-F1
#
_entry.id   AF-A0ABD3KWN9-F1
#
_cell.length_a   1.000
_cell.length_b   1.000
_cell.length_c   1.000
_cell.angle_alpha   90.00
_cell.angle_beta   90.00
_cell.angle_gamma   90.00
#
_symmetry.space_group_name_H-M   'P 1'
#
loop_
_entity.id
_entity.type
_entity.pdbx_description
1 polymer ?
#
loop_
_entity_poly.entity_id
_entity_poly.type
_entity_poly.pdbx_seq_one_letter_code
_entity_poly.pdbx_strand_id
1 'polypeptide(L)'
;MGKGDAKLRGSHDHYNVAIELGHDEKFGGGGGGEGRRVNYVNSLSPRQMETLTALCDTFLPSIAHPHHPSDTEGEGDEEVAKFYQTSASMAGTPEKIGGLVSERMKHPKLWLLPLTLWLLSTCIGTFILCGRKCFSSHFPYVQRFSEIPQRRREEIARRWFRSVFPVLRMFARTVKLLSFLVFFTQLDEKDRNLSWKAIGYAGPDPDFENSKKLKRMSCQVSADEQQGQEQAKAKNCYEDEAIFGPLHQGLIQMVHPQDIVTKSLRQFGFPVLICPSNHNVRKPRFPSLSIQCDAVVIGSGAGGGVVAGVLAKAGHKVLVLEKGSYCARSNLSLLEGPTMDQMYLSGGLVATEDMSTLVLAGSTVGGGSTINWSASLRTPQHVMNEWSNKYDLELFDSKLYQEALDVVCKRMGVQSAISEEGFNNAVLRKGCQELGYPVSNIPRNSPADHYCGWCCLGCKDGKKKGTAETWLVDLVESGNGAILPGCEAIEVLHTRRSRRGRDTVTGVAFEFEHNGFKEVCIVESNVTIVACGALGTPALLKRSGLKNPNIGKNLHLHPVAMAWGYFPDTKTVDLWPEKEKKSYEGGIMTAMSPVVGNFDKSGYGAVIQTPALHPGMFSVLMPWTSGLDMKERMTKFSRTAHLFALARDKGSGTIASSTSISYKMDDTDEHNLQKGLEKVLRILAAAGAEEIGTHHNEGKTLKVKQVSYHEFERFVKEESARPIKGQSTPICSAHQMGSCRMGPNPRSSVVNPMGETWEVEGLYVADTSVFPTALGVNPMVTVQAIAYCTAQSVLEALRRKKSRH
;
A
#
# COMPACT_ATOMS: atom_id res chain seq x y z
N MET A 1 52.70 -45.61 49.93
CA MET A 1 51.38 -44.97 50.15
C MET A 1 51.18 -43.90 49.08
N GLY A 2 50.11 -44.02 48.29
CA GLY A 2 49.59 -42.98 47.38
C GLY A 2 50.40 -42.65 46.13
N LYS A 3 50.05 -43.26 44.98
CA LYS A 3 50.29 -42.68 43.64
C LYS A 3 49.25 -43.17 42.63
N GLY A 4 48.65 -42.23 41.91
CA GLY A 4 48.35 -42.35 40.48
C GLY A 4 46.89 -42.59 40.08
N ASP A 5 46.10 -41.51 40.00
CA ASP A 5 44.84 -41.48 39.26
C ASP A 5 45.09 -41.26 37.76
N ALA A 6 44.56 -42.17 36.92
CA ALA A 6 44.39 -41.97 35.49
C ALA A 6 43.29 -42.88 34.92
N LYS A 7 42.21 -42.27 34.39
CA LYS A 7 41.47 -42.59 33.13
C LYS A 7 40.14 -41.82 33.10
N LEU A 8 40.03 -40.75 32.32
CA LEU A 8 39.58 -40.70 30.91
C LEU A 8 38.07 -40.96 30.71
N ARG A 9 37.31 -39.87 30.58
CA ARG A 9 36.10 -39.75 29.75
C ARG A 9 36.20 -38.46 28.95
N GLY A 10 36.19 -38.56 27.62
CA GLY A 10 36.20 -37.42 26.71
C GLY A 10 34.78 -36.93 26.43
N SER A 11 34.59 -35.62 26.53
CA SER A 11 33.44 -34.87 26.02
C SER A 11 33.87 -34.07 24.79
N HIS A 12 33.06 -34.12 23.73
CA HIS A 12 33.21 -33.33 22.52
C HIS A 12 32.71 -31.89 22.75
N ASP A 13 33.62 -30.92 22.65
CA ASP A 13 33.30 -29.51 22.45
C ASP A 13 33.49 -29.15 20.96
N HIS A 14 32.45 -28.56 20.36
CA HIS A 14 32.51 -27.96 19.04
C HIS A 14 32.82 -26.45 19.17
N TYR A 15 33.96 -26.06 18.60
CA TYR A 15 34.39 -24.68 18.42
C TYR A 15 33.48 -23.92 17.45
N ASN A 16 32.94 -22.78 17.87
CA ASN A 16 32.53 -21.69 16.98
C ASN A 16 33.48 -20.52 17.25
N VAL A 17 34.35 -20.23 16.28
CA VAL A 17 35.28 -19.10 16.31
C VAL A 17 34.56 -17.90 15.69
N ALA A 18 34.27 -16.92 16.53
CA ALA A 18 34.03 -15.54 16.12
C ALA A 18 35.40 -14.88 15.86
N ILE A 19 35.55 -14.12 14.78
CA ILE A 19 36.65 -13.16 14.62
C ILE A 19 36.08 -11.78 14.34
N GLU A 20 36.58 -10.88 15.18
CA GLU A 20 36.34 -9.46 15.39
C GLU A 20 36.38 -8.58 14.13
N LEU A 21 35.44 -7.63 14.10
CA LEU A 21 35.56 -6.36 13.37
C LEU A 21 36.05 -5.31 14.37
N GLY A 22 37.29 -4.83 14.22
CA GLY A 22 37.80 -3.63 14.86
C GLY A 22 37.85 -2.49 13.84
N HIS A 23 37.24 -1.34 14.12
CA HIS A 23 37.82 -0.27 14.93
C HIS A 23 36.89 0.96 14.89
N ASP A 24 36.58 1.48 16.08
CA ASP A 24 35.96 2.79 16.32
C ASP A 24 36.83 3.93 15.77
N GLU A 25 36.20 4.94 15.16
CA GLU A 25 36.54 6.34 15.42
C GLU A 25 35.27 7.22 15.43
N LYS A 26 35.07 7.91 16.55
CA LYS A 26 34.02 8.89 16.81
C LYS A 26 34.32 10.19 16.06
N PHE A 27 33.35 10.78 15.37
CA PHE A 27 33.14 12.24 15.35
C PHE A 27 31.71 12.61 14.89
N GLY A 28 31.00 13.36 15.76
CA GLY A 28 30.20 14.55 15.41
C GLY A 28 28.95 14.43 14.52
N GLY A 29 27.79 14.50 15.17
CA GLY A 29 26.59 15.26 14.78
C GLY A 29 26.36 15.59 13.30
N GLY A 30 25.46 14.83 12.67
CA GLY A 30 24.83 15.17 11.40
C GLY A 30 23.68 14.20 11.14
N GLY A 31 22.46 14.61 11.50
CA GLY A 31 21.24 13.84 11.25
C GLY A 31 20.88 13.81 9.76
N GLY A 32 21.63 13.05 8.98
CA GLY A 32 21.31 12.69 7.60
C GLY A 32 20.72 11.29 7.56
N GLY A 33 19.53 11.14 7.00
CA GLY A 33 18.93 9.84 6.71
C GLY A 33 19.73 9.10 5.65
N GLU A 34 20.78 8.40 6.06
CA GLU A 34 21.29 7.25 5.34
C GLU A 34 20.33 6.09 5.65
N GLY A 35 19.61 5.62 4.63
CA GLY A 35 18.77 4.45 4.75
C GLY A 35 19.63 3.27 5.19
N ARG A 36 19.53 2.91 6.46
CA ARG A 36 20.16 1.70 7.02
C ARG A 36 19.72 0.54 6.13
N ARG A 37 20.63 -0.05 5.35
CA ARG A 37 20.34 -1.28 4.57
C ARG A 37 19.96 -2.35 5.59
N VAL A 38 18.66 -2.59 5.74
CA VAL A 38 18.16 -3.60 6.68
C VAL A 38 18.45 -4.96 6.07
N ASN A 39 19.57 -5.56 6.47
CA ASN A 39 19.84 -6.96 6.21
C ASN A 39 18.98 -7.78 7.16
N TYR A 40 17.83 -8.25 6.66
CA TYR A 40 16.94 -9.12 7.42
C TYR A 40 17.62 -10.46 7.71
N VAL A 41 17.43 -11.00 8.91
CA VAL A 41 17.95 -12.32 9.26
C VAL A 41 17.13 -13.38 8.52
N ASN A 42 17.82 -14.19 7.73
CA ASN A 42 17.20 -15.29 7.00
C ASN A 42 17.14 -16.55 7.88
N SER A 43 15.93 -17.06 8.10
CA SER A 43 15.65 -18.28 8.87
C SER A 43 15.42 -19.52 8.02
N LEU A 44 15.49 -19.42 6.69
CA LEU A 44 15.38 -20.56 5.79
C LEU A 44 16.67 -21.40 5.80
N SER A 45 16.53 -22.72 5.81
CA SER A 45 17.67 -23.63 5.73
C SER A 45 18.40 -23.53 4.38
N PRO A 46 19.69 -23.91 4.29
CA PRO A 46 20.44 -23.89 3.02
C PRO A 46 19.74 -24.63 1.87
N ARG A 47 19.06 -25.76 2.17
CA ARG A 47 18.30 -26.54 1.17
C ARG A 47 17.04 -25.82 0.68
N GLN A 48 16.34 -25.12 1.58
CA GLN A 48 15.20 -24.28 1.20
C GLN A 48 15.67 -23.10 0.36
N MET A 49 16.83 -22.52 0.68
CA MET A 49 17.44 -21.44 -0.11
C MET A 49 17.85 -21.91 -1.50
N GLU A 50 18.50 -23.08 -1.64
CA GLU A 50 18.82 -23.68 -2.94
C GLU A 50 17.57 -23.81 -3.83
N THR A 51 16.46 -24.26 -3.21
CA THR A 51 15.16 -24.40 -3.89
C THR A 51 14.56 -23.03 -4.26
N LEU A 52 14.62 -22.05 -3.36
CA LEU A 52 14.12 -20.70 -3.61
C LEU A 52 14.90 -20.03 -4.74
N THR A 53 16.22 -20.18 -4.78
CA THR A 53 17.09 -19.71 -5.86
C THR A 53 16.67 -20.30 -7.20
N ALA A 54 16.49 -21.62 -7.27
CA ALA A 54 15.98 -22.27 -8.47
C ALA A 54 14.57 -21.78 -8.85
N LEU A 55 13.68 -21.49 -7.90
CA LEU A 55 12.37 -20.93 -8.24
C LEU A 55 12.48 -19.51 -8.81
N CYS A 56 13.28 -18.64 -8.21
CA CYS A 56 13.50 -17.27 -8.69
C CYS A 56 14.06 -17.28 -10.11
N ASP A 57 15.06 -18.12 -10.38
CA ASP A 57 15.64 -18.28 -11.72
C ASP A 57 14.68 -18.98 -12.71
N THR A 58 13.68 -19.72 -12.21
CA THR A 58 12.60 -20.23 -13.08
C THR A 58 11.80 -19.07 -13.66
N PHE A 59 11.49 -18.06 -12.84
CA PHE A 59 10.68 -16.92 -13.24
C PHE A 59 11.48 -15.86 -14.02
N LEU A 60 12.74 -15.60 -13.64
CA LEU A 60 13.67 -14.68 -14.31
C LEU A 60 15.04 -15.35 -14.52
N PRO A 61 15.19 -16.20 -15.55
CA PRO A 61 16.45 -16.84 -15.88
C PRO A 61 17.43 -15.88 -16.57
N SER A 62 18.71 -16.27 -16.57
CA SER A 62 19.68 -15.78 -17.54
C SER A 62 19.44 -16.49 -18.87
N ILE A 63 19.24 -15.72 -19.93
CA ILE A 63 18.97 -16.22 -21.28
C ILE A 63 19.78 -15.44 -22.31
N ALA A 64 20.15 -16.12 -23.40
CA ALA A 64 20.71 -15.44 -24.55
C ALA A 64 19.69 -14.46 -25.12
N HIS A 65 20.13 -13.25 -25.46
CA HIS A 65 19.29 -12.29 -26.15
C HIS A 65 18.90 -12.86 -27.53
N PRO A 66 17.61 -13.01 -27.86
CA PRO A 66 17.18 -13.45 -29.19
C PRO A 66 17.71 -12.45 -30.25
N HIS A 67 18.41 -12.94 -31.28
CA HIS A 67 19.15 -12.15 -32.29
C HIS A 67 18.43 -10.91 -32.88
N HIS A 68 19.22 -9.88 -33.25
CA HIS A 68 19.03 -9.16 -34.52
C HIS A 68 20.38 -8.94 -35.23
N PRO A 69 20.48 -9.18 -36.56
CA PRO A 69 21.55 -8.69 -37.43
C PRO A 69 21.29 -7.23 -37.89
N SER A 70 22.38 -6.53 -38.23
CA SER A 70 22.56 -5.22 -38.89
C SER A 70 22.24 -3.93 -38.12
N ASP A 71 23.32 -3.19 -37.85
CA ASP A 71 23.52 -1.74 -38.01
C ASP A 71 22.70 -0.76 -37.14
N THR A 72 23.05 -0.66 -35.85
CA THR A 72 23.43 0.59 -35.18
C THR A 72 23.91 0.26 -33.76
N GLU A 73 25.21 0.33 -33.50
CA GLU A 73 25.76 0.25 -32.14
C GLU A 73 25.29 1.48 -31.33
N GLY A 74 24.36 1.25 -30.40
CA GLY A 74 23.90 2.27 -29.43
C GLY A 74 23.96 1.73 -28.01
N GLU A 75 24.24 2.59 -27.02
CA GLU A 75 24.32 2.24 -25.60
C GLU A 75 23.06 1.52 -25.05
N GLY A 76 21.90 1.70 -25.69
CA GLY A 76 20.65 1.05 -25.30
C GLY A 76 20.63 -0.47 -25.50
N ASP A 77 21.30 -0.99 -26.53
CA ASP A 77 21.27 -2.42 -26.85
C ASP A 77 22.13 -3.26 -25.89
N GLU A 78 23.22 -2.68 -25.38
CA GLU A 78 24.08 -3.35 -24.39
C GLU A 78 23.35 -3.56 -23.06
N GLU A 79 22.61 -2.54 -22.59
CA GLU A 79 21.84 -2.62 -21.34
C GLU A 79 20.69 -3.64 -21.44
N VAL A 80 20.04 -3.73 -22.61
CA VAL A 80 19.02 -4.76 -22.86
C VAL A 80 19.64 -6.16 -22.89
N ALA A 81 20.76 -6.35 -23.58
CA ALA A 81 21.48 -7.63 -23.58
C ALA A 81 21.88 -8.06 -22.16
N LYS A 82 22.40 -7.12 -21.35
CA LYS A 82 22.75 -7.35 -19.94
C LYS A 82 21.53 -7.74 -19.11
N PHE A 83 20.39 -7.08 -19.30
CA PHE A 83 19.14 -7.46 -18.64
C PHE A 83 18.74 -8.90 -18.99
N TYR A 84 18.84 -9.32 -20.26
CA TYR A 84 18.55 -10.70 -20.68
C TYR A 84 19.50 -11.73 -20.04
N GLN A 85 20.78 -11.38 -19.91
CA GLN A 85 21.81 -12.25 -19.32
C GLN A 85 21.80 -12.27 -17.78
N THR A 86 21.05 -11.38 -17.12
CA THR A 86 20.97 -11.34 -15.65
C THR A 86 19.82 -12.21 -15.14
N SER A 87 20.11 -13.22 -14.31
CA SER A 87 19.07 -13.98 -13.60
C SER A 87 18.66 -13.32 -12.28
N ALA A 88 17.57 -13.79 -11.66
CA ALA A 88 17.17 -13.33 -10.34
C ALA A 88 18.23 -13.61 -9.27
N SER A 89 18.87 -14.78 -9.31
CA SER A 89 19.94 -15.17 -8.38
C SER A 89 21.20 -14.33 -8.54
N MET A 90 21.62 -14.02 -9.77
CA MET A 90 22.76 -13.12 -10.03
C MET A 90 22.55 -11.73 -9.42
N ALA A 91 21.29 -11.30 -9.30
CA ALA A 91 20.93 -10.00 -8.72
C ALA A 91 20.73 -10.05 -7.19
N GLY A 92 20.95 -11.19 -6.51
CA GLY A 92 20.76 -11.33 -5.06
C GLY A 92 19.29 -11.32 -4.61
N THR A 93 18.36 -11.66 -5.51
CA THR A 93 16.92 -11.67 -5.24
C THR A 93 16.52 -12.72 -4.20
N PRO A 94 17.00 -13.98 -4.27
CA PRO A 94 16.61 -15.03 -3.32
C PRO A 94 16.94 -14.68 -1.87
N GLU A 95 18.10 -14.08 -1.60
CA GLU A 95 18.57 -13.73 -0.27
C GLU A 95 17.66 -12.68 0.38
N LYS A 96 17.26 -11.66 -0.38
CA LYS A 96 16.31 -10.64 0.08
C LYS A 96 14.93 -11.23 0.33
N ILE A 97 14.45 -12.14 -0.54
CA ILE A 97 13.18 -12.83 -0.31
C ILE A 97 13.24 -13.67 0.97
N GLY A 98 14.32 -14.42 1.19
CA GLY A 98 14.51 -15.19 2.41
C GLY A 98 14.38 -14.32 3.66
N GLY A 99 15.07 -13.17 3.67
CA GLY A 99 14.95 -12.18 4.73
C GLY A 99 13.53 -11.63 4.94
N LEU A 100 12.84 -11.24 3.86
CA LEU A 100 11.47 -10.72 3.92
C LEU A 100 10.48 -11.75 4.50
N VAL A 101 10.61 -13.01 4.09
CA VAL A 101 9.76 -14.13 4.57
C VAL A 101 10.00 -14.39 6.05
N SER A 102 11.24 -14.26 6.52
CA SER A 102 11.63 -14.59 7.89
C SER A 102 11.20 -13.55 8.92
N GLU A 103 11.32 -12.26 8.63
CA GLU A 103 11.15 -11.22 9.65
C GLU A 103 9.97 -10.28 9.40
N ARG A 104 9.51 -10.17 8.17
CA ARG A 104 8.66 -9.05 7.77
C ARG A 104 7.26 -9.43 7.34
N MET A 105 7.13 -10.47 6.53
CA MET A 105 5.84 -10.87 5.99
C MET A 105 4.92 -11.36 7.10
N LYS A 106 3.66 -10.92 7.06
CA LYS A 106 2.62 -11.36 8.00
C LYS A 106 1.42 -11.85 7.20
N HIS A 107 1.18 -13.16 7.23
CA HIS A 107 0.03 -13.78 6.57
C HIS A 107 -0.33 -15.09 7.30
N PRO A 108 -1.61 -15.43 7.53
CA PRO A 108 -2.02 -16.62 8.29
C PRO A 108 -1.53 -17.93 7.67
N LYS A 109 -1.27 -17.93 6.36
CA LYS A 109 -0.75 -19.10 5.63
C LYS A 109 0.72 -18.96 5.21
N LEU A 110 1.48 -18.05 5.82
CA LEU A 110 2.89 -17.83 5.47
C LEU A 110 3.74 -19.11 5.61
N TRP A 111 3.42 -19.96 6.60
CA TRP A 111 4.07 -21.25 6.86
C TRP A 111 4.04 -22.24 5.69
N LEU A 112 3.10 -22.09 4.73
CA LEU A 112 3.04 -22.92 3.53
C LEU A 112 4.29 -22.75 2.65
N LEU A 113 4.88 -21.55 2.64
CA LEU A 113 6.04 -21.24 1.81
C LEU A 113 7.28 -22.04 2.25
N PRO A 114 7.80 -21.95 3.49
CA PRO A 114 8.95 -22.75 3.92
C PRO A 114 8.68 -24.26 3.89
N LEU A 115 7.45 -24.71 4.16
CA LEU A 115 7.10 -26.13 4.03
C LEU A 115 7.23 -26.61 2.58
N THR A 116 6.69 -25.86 1.62
CA THR A 116 6.74 -26.24 0.21
C THR A 116 8.17 -26.19 -0.33
N LEU A 117 8.96 -25.17 0.07
CA LEU A 117 10.39 -25.11 -0.24
C LEU A 117 11.15 -26.33 0.31
N TRP A 118 10.83 -26.76 1.54
CA TRP A 118 11.43 -27.95 2.12
C TRP A 118 11.05 -29.22 1.35
N LEU A 119 9.78 -29.40 0.97
CA LEU A 119 9.34 -30.54 0.17
C LEU A 119 10.08 -30.61 -1.18
N LEU A 120 10.16 -29.48 -1.90
CA LEU A 120 10.86 -29.36 -3.18
C LEU A 120 12.39 -29.55 -3.06
N SER A 121 12.95 -29.42 -1.85
CA SER A 121 14.35 -29.74 -1.59
C SER A 121 14.64 -31.25 -1.48
N THR A 122 13.61 -32.10 -1.54
CA THR A 122 13.72 -33.56 -1.47
C THR A 122 13.24 -34.21 -2.78
N CYS A 123 13.79 -35.37 -3.17
CA CYS A 123 13.33 -36.11 -4.35
C CYS A 123 11.86 -36.53 -4.24
N ILE A 124 11.43 -37.01 -3.06
CA ILE A 124 10.06 -37.46 -2.81
C ILE A 124 9.07 -36.29 -2.88
N GLY A 125 9.35 -35.19 -2.18
CA GLY A 125 8.48 -34.01 -2.22
C GLY A 125 8.45 -33.36 -3.60
N THR A 126 9.58 -33.35 -4.32
CA THR A 126 9.62 -32.91 -5.73
C THR A 126 8.72 -33.78 -6.60
N PHE A 127 8.77 -35.11 -6.46
CA PHE A 127 7.88 -36.01 -7.19
C PHE A 127 6.40 -35.76 -6.87
N ILE A 128 6.05 -35.53 -5.60
CA ILE A 128 4.67 -35.23 -5.17
C ILE A 128 4.18 -33.93 -5.82
N LEU A 129 5.00 -32.87 -5.80
CA LEU A 129 4.58 -31.53 -6.21
C LEU A 129 4.74 -31.28 -7.72
N CYS A 130 5.70 -31.95 -8.38
CA CYS A 130 6.04 -31.75 -9.79
C CYS A 130 5.58 -32.91 -10.70
N GLY A 131 5.24 -34.05 -10.12
CA GLY A 131 4.90 -35.29 -10.85
C GLY A 131 6.07 -35.82 -11.68
N ARG A 132 5.77 -36.56 -12.75
CA ARG A 132 6.77 -37.23 -13.61
C ARG A 132 7.78 -36.30 -14.28
N LYS A 133 7.59 -34.98 -14.24
CA LYS A 133 8.50 -34.00 -14.87
C LYS A 133 9.84 -33.86 -14.13
N CYS A 134 9.95 -34.38 -12.90
CA CYS A 134 11.20 -34.46 -12.15
C CYS A 134 12.04 -35.72 -12.49
N PHE A 135 11.59 -36.58 -13.41
CA PHE A 135 12.33 -37.79 -13.77
C PHE A 135 13.51 -37.48 -14.69
N SER A 136 14.65 -38.10 -14.38
CA SER A 136 15.89 -38.07 -15.16
C SER A 136 16.17 -39.45 -15.75
N SER A 137 16.87 -39.48 -16.88
CA SER A 137 17.42 -40.71 -17.45
C SER A 137 18.67 -41.20 -16.71
N HIS A 138 19.23 -40.39 -15.81
CA HIS A 138 20.44 -40.68 -15.05
C HIS A 138 20.12 -40.77 -13.55
N PHE A 139 20.84 -41.63 -12.82
CA PHE A 139 20.70 -41.74 -11.37
C PHE A 139 21.21 -40.46 -10.66
N PRO A 140 20.49 -39.90 -9.66
CA PRO A 140 19.18 -40.35 -9.17
C PRO A 140 18.06 -40.07 -10.19
N TYR A 141 17.25 -41.09 -10.49
CA TYR A 141 16.18 -41.02 -11.50
C TYR A 141 15.07 -40.02 -11.14
N VAL A 142 15.03 -39.55 -9.91
CA VAL A 142 14.14 -38.50 -9.42
C VAL A 142 14.99 -37.34 -8.92
N GLN A 143 14.95 -36.22 -9.64
CA GLN A 143 15.72 -35.03 -9.32
C GLN A 143 15.05 -34.20 -8.23
N ARG A 144 15.85 -33.50 -7.42
CA ARG A 144 15.36 -32.38 -6.58
C ARG A 144 14.97 -31.22 -7.48
N PHE A 145 14.11 -30.30 -7.02
CA PHE A 145 13.65 -29.20 -7.87
C PHE A 145 14.79 -28.35 -8.44
N SER A 146 15.84 -28.08 -7.65
CA SER A 146 17.02 -27.31 -8.08
C SER A 146 17.83 -27.97 -9.22
N GLU A 147 17.75 -29.29 -9.35
CA GLU A 147 18.47 -30.09 -10.34
C GLU A 147 17.67 -30.24 -11.65
N ILE A 148 16.40 -29.83 -11.66
CA ILE A 148 15.54 -29.92 -12.86
C ILE A 148 15.97 -28.85 -13.88
N PRO A 149 16.13 -29.22 -15.18
CA PRO A 149 16.44 -28.25 -16.23
C PRO A 149 15.42 -27.10 -16.32
N GLN A 150 15.89 -25.88 -16.61
CA GLN A 150 15.10 -24.65 -16.66
C GLN A 150 13.76 -24.82 -17.39
N ARG A 151 13.79 -25.32 -18.64
CA ARG A 151 12.58 -25.53 -19.45
C ARG A 151 11.52 -26.40 -18.76
N ARG A 152 11.95 -27.44 -18.04
CA ARG A 152 11.02 -28.32 -17.30
C ARG A 152 10.50 -27.64 -16.04
N ARG A 153 11.31 -26.84 -15.33
CA ARG A 153 10.85 -26.01 -14.20
C ARG A 153 9.77 -25.02 -14.64
N GLU A 154 9.91 -24.41 -15.82
CA GLU A 154 8.88 -23.50 -16.35
C GLU A 154 7.55 -24.22 -16.67
N GLU A 155 7.61 -25.43 -17.23
CA GLU A 155 6.42 -26.27 -17.43
C GLU A 155 5.73 -26.65 -16.11
N ILE A 156 6.51 -26.95 -15.07
CA ILE A 156 6.01 -27.24 -13.72
C ILE A 156 5.32 -26.01 -13.13
N ALA A 157 5.98 -24.83 -13.18
CA ALA A 157 5.41 -23.58 -12.67
C ALA A 157 4.07 -23.23 -13.34
N ARG A 158 3.98 -23.38 -14.68
CA ARG A 158 2.72 -23.20 -15.42
C ARG A 158 1.62 -24.17 -14.98
N ARG A 159 1.96 -25.42 -14.68
CA ARG A 159 1.00 -26.40 -14.12
C ARG A 159 0.53 -25.99 -12.74
N TRP A 160 1.39 -25.42 -11.90
CA TRP A 160 0.96 -24.95 -10.58
C TRP A 160 -0.04 -23.80 -10.66
N PHE A 161 0.13 -22.83 -11.57
CA PHE A 161 -0.86 -21.76 -11.79
C PHE A 161 -2.25 -22.26 -12.23
N ARG A 162 -2.31 -23.43 -12.87
CA ARG A 162 -3.55 -24.07 -13.35
C ARG A 162 -3.98 -25.27 -12.51
N SER A 163 -3.28 -25.52 -11.40
CA SER A 163 -3.54 -26.68 -10.56
C SER A 163 -4.95 -26.63 -10.01
N VAL A 164 -5.62 -27.77 -9.89
CA VAL A 164 -6.91 -27.85 -9.18
C VAL A 164 -6.73 -27.59 -7.67
N PHE A 165 -5.54 -27.84 -7.13
CA PHE A 165 -5.21 -27.62 -5.73
C PHE A 165 -4.88 -26.13 -5.46
N PRO A 166 -5.71 -25.41 -4.68
CA PRO A 166 -5.51 -23.98 -4.43
C PRO A 166 -4.16 -23.65 -3.76
N VAL A 167 -3.64 -24.56 -2.93
CA VAL A 167 -2.35 -24.39 -2.24
C VAL A 167 -1.19 -24.23 -3.23
N LEU A 168 -1.19 -24.99 -4.33
CA LEU A 168 -0.16 -24.86 -5.37
C LEU A 168 -0.29 -23.56 -6.16
N ARG A 169 -1.51 -23.12 -6.45
CA ARG A 169 -1.78 -21.82 -7.09
C ARG A 169 -1.29 -20.68 -6.21
N MET A 170 -1.60 -20.73 -4.91
CA MET A 170 -1.12 -19.77 -3.92
C MET A 170 0.41 -19.73 -3.86
N PHE A 171 1.06 -20.89 -3.75
CA PHE A 171 2.52 -20.99 -3.69
C PHE A 171 3.18 -20.37 -4.93
N ALA A 172 2.76 -20.78 -6.13
CA ALA A 172 3.32 -20.26 -7.38
C ALA A 172 3.13 -18.75 -7.52
N ARG A 173 1.97 -18.22 -7.13
CA ARG A 173 1.68 -16.78 -7.13
C ARG A 173 2.55 -16.02 -6.14
N THR A 174 2.70 -16.52 -4.92
CA THR A 174 3.53 -15.88 -3.90
C THR A 174 4.99 -15.81 -4.35
N VAL A 175 5.57 -16.90 -4.85
CA VAL A 175 6.97 -16.90 -5.28
C VAL A 175 7.17 -16.01 -6.51
N LYS A 176 6.25 -16.04 -7.49
CA LYS A 176 6.25 -15.12 -8.64
C LYS A 176 6.23 -13.66 -8.17
N LEU A 177 5.28 -13.31 -7.29
CA LEU A 177 5.11 -11.96 -6.77
C LEU A 177 6.38 -11.46 -6.10
N LEU A 178 6.95 -12.25 -5.18
CA LEU A 178 8.15 -11.87 -4.45
C LEU A 178 9.38 -11.77 -5.37
N SER A 179 9.53 -12.71 -6.31
CA SER A 179 10.64 -12.71 -7.29
C SER A 179 10.64 -11.43 -8.13
N PHE A 180 9.48 -11.04 -8.65
CA PHE A 180 9.37 -9.87 -9.52
C PHE A 180 9.45 -8.57 -8.75
N LEU A 181 8.68 -8.44 -7.66
CA LEU A 181 8.70 -7.22 -6.87
C LEU A 181 10.12 -6.91 -6.41
N VAL A 182 10.81 -7.88 -5.78
CA VAL A 182 12.17 -7.66 -5.29
C VAL A 182 13.13 -7.37 -6.43
N PHE A 183 13.12 -8.14 -7.52
CA PHE A 183 14.06 -7.95 -8.63
C PHE A 183 13.95 -6.55 -9.27
N PHE A 184 12.73 -6.07 -9.50
CA PHE A 184 12.49 -4.79 -10.18
C PHE A 184 12.53 -3.57 -9.26
N THR A 185 12.51 -3.75 -7.93
CA THR A 185 12.59 -2.63 -6.98
C THR A 185 13.90 -2.57 -6.20
N GLN A 186 14.70 -3.64 -6.20
CA GLN A 186 15.91 -3.67 -5.41
C GLN A 186 17.02 -2.78 -5.97
N LEU A 187 17.91 -2.33 -5.10
CA LEU A 187 19.06 -1.51 -5.45
C LEU A 187 20.36 -2.28 -5.21
N ASP A 188 21.37 -1.99 -6.05
CA ASP A 188 22.76 -2.38 -5.90
C ASP A 188 23.48 -1.49 -4.89
N GLU A 189 24.79 -1.69 -4.71
CA GLU A 189 25.57 -0.91 -3.74
C GLU A 189 25.66 0.58 -4.07
N LYS A 190 25.41 0.96 -5.33
CA LYS A 190 25.47 2.32 -5.86
C LYS A 190 24.07 2.92 -6.04
N ASP A 191 23.05 2.35 -5.39
CA ASP A 191 21.65 2.74 -5.45
C ASP A 191 21.04 2.71 -6.87
N ARG A 192 21.49 1.75 -7.70
CA ARG A 192 20.96 1.51 -9.05
C ARG A 192 20.27 0.17 -9.13
N ASN A 193 19.30 0.03 -10.03
CA ASN A 193 18.74 -1.26 -10.40
C ASN A 193 19.29 -1.71 -11.77
N LEU A 194 19.56 -3.02 -11.90
CA LEU A 194 20.18 -3.61 -13.08
C LEU A 194 19.26 -3.63 -14.33
N SER A 195 17.95 -3.45 -14.16
CA SER A 195 16.97 -3.58 -15.23
C SER A 195 16.39 -2.25 -15.71
N TRP A 196 16.45 -1.19 -14.90
CA TRP A 196 15.70 0.05 -15.14
C TRP A 196 15.99 0.72 -16.48
N LYS A 197 17.27 0.81 -16.86
CA LYS A 197 17.66 1.34 -18.18
C LYS A 197 17.06 0.53 -19.33
N ALA A 198 17.18 -0.81 -19.26
CA ALA A 198 16.69 -1.72 -20.30
C ALA A 198 15.17 -1.69 -20.49
N ILE A 199 14.41 -1.31 -19.45
CA ILE A 199 12.95 -1.22 -19.49
C ILE A 199 12.44 0.21 -19.71
N GLY A 200 13.35 1.18 -19.87
CA GLY A 200 13.03 2.59 -20.06
C GLY A 200 12.45 3.28 -18.82
N TYR A 201 12.89 2.89 -17.62
CA TYR A 201 12.50 3.50 -16.35
C TYR A 201 13.61 4.39 -15.80
N ALA A 202 13.28 5.66 -15.51
CA ALA A 202 14.26 6.65 -15.04
C ALA A 202 14.72 6.46 -13.58
N GLY A 203 13.98 5.69 -12.77
CA GLY A 203 14.25 5.56 -11.34
C GLY A 203 13.48 6.58 -10.50
N PRO A 204 14.12 7.27 -9.55
CA PRO A 204 13.48 8.37 -8.84
C PRO A 204 13.22 9.52 -9.81
N ASP A 205 12.28 10.40 -9.46
CA ASP A 205 11.94 11.58 -10.25
C ASP A 205 13.22 12.42 -10.56
N PRO A 206 13.59 12.61 -11.85
CA PRO A 206 14.85 13.26 -12.22
C PRO A 206 14.97 14.71 -11.73
N ASP A 207 13.87 15.47 -11.76
CA ASP A 207 13.84 16.86 -11.30
C ASP A 207 14.04 16.94 -9.78
N PHE A 208 13.52 15.96 -9.07
CA PHE A 208 13.70 15.85 -7.63
C PHE A 208 15.17 15.59 -7.26
N GLU A 209 15.82 14.64 -7.93
CA GLU A 209 17.24 14.31 -7.70
C GLU A 209 18.14 15.52 -7.96
N ASN A 210 17.89 16.23 -9.06
CA ASN A 210 18.63 17.46 -9.36
C ASN A 210 18.43 18.52 -8.28
N SER A 211 17.18 18.72 -7.82
CA SER A 211 16.87 19.66 -6.73
C SER A 211 17.53 19.27 -5.39
N LYS A 212 17.60 17.97 -5.06
CA LYS A 212 18.26 17.45 -3.85
C LYS A 212 19.76 17.71 -3.89
N LYS A 213 20.42 17.49 -5.02
CA LYS A 213 21.85 17.79 -5.21
C LYS A 213 22.15 19.28 -5.04
N LEU A 214 21.35 20.13 -5.68
CA LEU A 214 21.45 21.59 -5.56
C LEU A 214 21.25 22.07 -4.10
N LYS A 215 20.23 21.55 -3.40
CA LYS A 215 19.97 21.90 -1.99
C LYS A 215 21.07 21.42 -1.04
N ARG A 216 21.66 20.24 -1.26
CA ARG A 216 22.82 19.76 -0.49
C ARG A 216 24.04 20.66 -0.66
N MET A 217 24.26 21.20 -1.86
CA MET A 217 25.35 22.14 -2.14
C MET A 217 25.09 23.52 -1.52
N SER A 218 23.85 24.01 -1.50
CA SER A 218 23.52 25.32 -0.92
C SER A 218 23.55 25.35 0.61
N CYS A 219 23.12 24.26 1.29
CA CYS A 219 23.18 24.16 2.75
C CYS A 219 24.62 24.11 3.31
N GLN A 220 25.62 23.77 2.48
CA GLN A 220 27.04 23.86 2.86
C GLN A 220 27.59 25.30 2.78
N VAL A 221 26.95 26.19 2.01
CA VAL A 221 27.39 27.58 1.82
C VAL A 221 26.69 28.54 2.79
N SER A 222 25.48 28.22 3.25
CA SER A 222 24.69 29.08 4.16
C SER A 222 25.08 28.96 5.65
N ALA A 223 26.07 28.16 6.02
CA ALA A 223 26.54 28.05 7.40
C ALA A 223 27.36 29.27 7.88
N ASP A 224 27.78 30.15 6.96
CA ASP A 224 28.65 31.30 7.27
C ASP A 224 27.95 32.65 7.39
N GLU A 225 26.66 32.77 7.08
CA GLU A 225 25.96 34.06 7.16
C GLU A 225 24.52 33.88 7.66
N GLN A 226 24.20 34.42 8.84
CA GLN A 226 23.19 35.49 8.96
C GLN A 226 22.92 35.95 10.41
N GLN A 227 23.11 37.26 10.62
CA GLN A 227 22.40 38.09 11.59
C GLN A 227 21.23 38.79 10.88
N GLY A 228 20.05 38.84 11.52
CA GLY A 228 18.90 39.66 11.10
C GLY A 228 17.54 39.08 11.52
N GLN A 229 17.00 39.46 12.67
CA GLN A 229 15.78 38.88 13.26
C GLN A 229 14.52 39.66 12.85
N GLU A 230 13.75 39.08 11.92
CA GLU A 230 12.27 39.02 11.83
C GLU A 230 11.85 38.62 10.41
N GLN A 231 12.46 39.22 9.37
CA GLN A 231 12.33 38.72 7.99
C GLN A 231 12.99 37.34 7.81
N ALA A 232 14.06 37.04 8.56
CA ALA A 232 14.69 35.72 8.55
C ALA A 232 13.79 34.63 9.17
N LYS A 233 12.90 34.93 10.13
CA LYS A 233 12.01 33.91 10.71
C LYS A 233 10.96 33.42 9.71
N ALA A 234 10.30 34.35 9.01
CA ALA A 234 9.33 33.97 7.98
C ALA A 234 10.01 33.23 6.82
N LYS A 235 11.18 33.72 6.38
CA LYS A 235 11.96 33.08 5.31
C LYS A 235 12.44 31.67 5.71
N ASN A 236 12.94 31.50 6.93
CA ASN A 236 13.35 30.20 7.47
C ASN A 236 12.14 29.24 7.59
N CYS A 237 10.97 29.70 8.03
CA CYS A 237 9.79 28.84 8.10
C CYS A 237 9.32 28.32 6.73
N TYR A 238 9.38 29.15 5.67
CA TYR A 238 9.06 28.71 4.31
C TYR A 238 10.11 27.71 3.77
N GLU A 239 11.39 27.92 4.08
CA GLU A 239 12.46 26.99 3.71
C GLU A 239 12.33 25.65 4.46
N ASP A 240 12.03 25.68 5.77
CA ASP A 240 11.79 24.50 6.59
C ASP A 240 10.57 23.71 6.11
N GLU A 241 9.47 24.36 5.76
CA GLU A 241 8.31 23.67 5.18
C GLU A 241 8.65 23.04 3.82
N ALA A 242 9.44 23.72 2.98
CA ALA A 242 9.87 23.17 1.70
C ALA A 242 10.77 21.93 1.85
N ILE A 243 11.48 21.79 2.98
CA ILE A 243 12.40 20.68 3.26
C ILE A 243 11.70 19.55 4.04
N PHE A 244 11.02 19.89 5.12
CA PHE A 244 10.45 18.91 6.05
C PHE A 244 8.96 18.65 5.81
N GLY A 245 8.24 19.59 5.20
CA GLY A 245 6.80 19.57 5.03
C GLY A 245 6.05 20.32 6.15
N PRO A 246 4.73 20.52 6.01
CA PRO A 246 3.97 21.45 6.86
C PRO A 246 3.74 20.96 8.29
N LEU A 247 3.97 19.68 8.56
CA LEU A 247 3.72 19.10 9.88
C LEU A 247 4.93 19.15 10.81
N HIS A 248 6.10 19.58 10.34
CA HIS A 248 7.37 19.46 11.07
C HIS A 248 7.32 20.05 12.50
N GLN A 249 6.53 21.11 12.70
CA GLN A 249 6.39 21.78 14.01
C GLN A 249 5.40 21.09 14.96
N GLY A 250 4.64 20.10 14.50
CA GLY A 250 3.60 19.41 15.29
C GLY A 250 3.90 17.96 15.59
N LEU A 251 5.11 17.48 15.27
CA LEU A 251 5.53 16.09 15.49
C LEU A 251 6.28 15.97 16.82
N ILE A 252 5.94 14.96 17.61
CA ILE A 252 6.72 14.58 18.79
C ILE A 252 7.19 13.14 18.58
N GLN A 253 8.50 12.98 18.41
CA GLN A 253 9.10 11.67 18.20
C GLN A 253 9.32 10.95 19.52
N MET A 254 8.58 9.87 19.75
CA MET A 254 8.70 9.06 20.97
C MET A 254 10.03 8.29 21.06
N VAL A 255 10.81 8.23 19.98
CA VAL A 255 12.15 7.64 19.98
C VAL A 255 13.18 8.46 20.76
N HIS A 256 12.88 9.73 21.09
CA HIS A 256 13.74 10.54 21.92
C HIS A 256 13.69 10.13 23.41
N PRO A 257 14.72 10.46 24.20
CA PRO A 257 14.71 10.29 25.65
C PRO A 257 13.43 10.82 26.33
N GLN A 258 12.96 10.10 27.36
CA GLN A 258 11.68 10.35 28.02
C GLN A 258 11.53 11.78 28.57
N ASP A 259 12.62 12.39 29.04
CA ASP A 259 12.65 13.77 29.54
C ASP A 259 12.38 14.79 28.42
N ILE A 260 12.95 14.57 27.23
CA ILE A 260 12.72 15.40 26.03
C ILE A 260 11.28 15.25 25.55
N VAL A 261 10.77 14.02 25.50
CA VAL A 261 9.38 13.73 25.12
C VAL A 261 8.40 14.40 26.08
N THR A 262 8.63 14.26 27.39
CA THR A 262 7.78 14.85 28.44
C THR A 262 7.80 16.37 28.37
N LYS A 263 8.99 16.97 28.18
CA LYS A 263 9.13 18.43 28.02
C LYS A 263 8.36 18.91 26.79
N SER A 264 8.50 18.21 25.67
CA SER A 264 7.80 18.55 24.41
C SER A 264 6.29 18.49 24.61
N LEU A 265 5.74 17.37 25.12
CA LEU A 265 4.31 17.23 25.39
C LEU A 265 3.76 18.37 26.29
N ARG A 266 4.49 18.74 27.34
CA ARG A 266 4.12 19.87 28.21
C ARG A 266 4.16 21.21 27.48
N GLN A 267 5.10 21.43 26.58
CA GLN A 267 5.16 22.65 25.75
C GLN A 267 3.96 22.76 24.80
N PHE A 268 3.45 21.64 24.28
CA PHE A 268 2.19 21.61 23.52
C PHE A 268 0.94 21.74 24.41
N GLY A 269 1.11 21.78 25.73
CA GLY A 269 0.04 21.95 26.70
C GLY A 269 -0.69 20.66 27.06
N PHE A 270 -0.04 19.49 26.89
CA PHE A 270 -0.56 18.22 27.39
C PHE A 270 -0.03 17.93 28.80
N PRO A 271 -0.91 17.72 29.80
CA PRO A 271 -0.47 17.22 31.11
C PRO A 271 0.12 15.81 30.97
N VAL A 272 1.24 15.57 31.67
CA VAL A 272 1.99 14.31 31.60
C VAL A 272 2.37 13.83 33.00
N LEU A 273 1.98 12.60 33.30
CA LEU A 273 2.33 11.86 34.51
C LEU A 273 3.38 10.79 34.17
N ILE A 274 4.51 10.80 34.88
CA ILE A 274 5.55 9.79 34.77
C ILE A 274 5.21 8.67 35.75
N CYS A 275 5.11 7.44 35.26
CA CYS A 275 4.86 6.29 36.10
C CYS A 275 6.19 5.69 36.57
N PRO A 276 6.45 5.55 37.89
CA PRO A 276 7.71 5.02 38.38
C PRO A 276 7.93 3.57 37.92
N SER A 277 8.99 3.32 37.16
CA SER A 277 9.39 1.95 36.81
C SER A 277 10.03 1.29 38.02
N ASN A 278 9.42 0.25 38.58
CA ASN A 278 10.10 -0.60 39.55
C ASN A 278 11.17 -1.41 38.79
N HIS A 279 12.43 -0.98 38.82
CA HIS A 279 13.55 -1.57 38.06
C HIS A 279 13.76 -3.08 38.31
N ASN A 280 13.15 -3.66 39.34
CA ASN A 280 13.23 -5.09 39.66
C ASN A 280 12.12 -5.95 39.03
N VAL A 281 11.19 -5.40 38.26
CA VAL A 281 10.13 -6.18 37.59
C VAL A 281 10.06 -5.81 36.12
N ARG A 282 10.81 -6.53 35.27
CA ARG A 282 10.64 -6.54 33.80
C ARG A 282 9.31 -7.22 33.44
N LYS A 283 8.17 -6.57 33.70
CA LYS A 283 6.87 -6.97 33.15
C LYS A 283 6.37 -5.86 32.22
N PRO A 284 6.02 -6.17 30.96
CA PRO A 284 5.55 -5.21 29.94
C PRO A 284 4.12 -4.65 30.20
N ARG A 285 3.67 -4.57 31.46
CA ARG A 285 2.29 -4.22 31.83
C ARG A 285 2.14 -2.91 32.60
N PHE A 286 3.23 -2.20 32.88
CA PHE A 286 3.15 -0.90 33.55
C PHE A 286 3.48 0.20 32.53
N PRO A 287 2.60 1.20 32.36
CA PRO A 287 2.85 2.28 31.41
C PRO A 287 4.06 3.09 31.87
N SER A 288 4.92 3.54 30.96
CA SER A 288 6.02 4.46 31.29
C SER A 288 5.55 5.91 31.41
N LEU A 289 4.46 6.25 30.69
CA LEU A 289 3.88 7.59 30.65
C LEU A 289 2.35 7.54 30.60
N SER A 290 1.68 8.50 31.26
CA SER A 290 0.26 8.83 31.02
C SER A 290 0.13 10.28 30.55
N ILE A 291 -0.54 10.48 29.42
CA ILE A 291 -0.76 11.79 28.77
C ILE A 291 -2.25 12.12 28.84
N GLN A 292 -2.62 13.34 29.22
CA GLN A 292 -4.01 13.77 29.25
C GLN A 292 -4.35 14.71 28.09
N CYS A 293 -5.52 14.51 27.46
CA CYS A 293 -6.03 15.41 26.42
C CYS A 293 -7.57 15.41 26.40
N ASP A 294 -8.19 16.35 25.67
CA ASP A 294 -9.64 16.33 25.48
C ASP A 294 -10.06 15.17 24.58
N ALA A 295 -9.34 14.98 23.48
CA ALA A 295 -9.62 13.95 22.49
C ALA A 295 -8.34 13.28 21.99
N VAL A 296 -8.35 11.95 21.87
CA VAL A 296 -7.30 11.19 21.21
C VAL A 296 -7.82 10.60 19.90
N VAL A 297 -7.06 10.79 18.81
CA VAL A 297 -7.36 10.23 17.49
C VAL A 297 -6.33 9.15 17.16
N ILE A 298 -6.81 7.93 16.91
CA ILE A 298 -5.97 6.77 16.60
C ILE A 298 -5.99 6.56 15.09
N GLY A 299 -4.88 6.90 14.43
CA GLY A 299 -4.72 6.89 12.98
C GLY A 299 -4.87 8.29 12.39
N SER A 300 -3.84 8.75 11.68
CA SER A 300 -3.78 10.10 11.08
C SER A 300 -4.32 10.15 9.63
N GLY A 301 -4.97 9.06 9.20
CA GLY A 301 -5.42 8.83 7.82
C GLY A 301 -6.51 9.79 7.34
N ALA A 302 -7.15 9.41 6.23
CA ALA A 302 -8.15 10.24 5.55
C ALA A 302 -9.29 10.72 6.48
N GLY A 303 -9.82 9.86 7.36
CA GLY A 303 -10.85 10.27 8.30
C GLY A 303 -10.31 10.88 9.61
N GLY A 304 -9.31 10.24 10.22
CA GLY A 304 -8.73 10.71 11.49
C GLY A 304 -8.12 12.11 11.40
N GLY A 305 -7.45 12.43 10.29
CA GLY A 305 -6.91 13.78 10.07
C GLY A 305 -7.99 14.86 10.08
N VAL A 306 -9.15 14.61 9.46
CA VAL A 306 -10.29 15.54 9.46
C VAL A 306 -10.80 15.80 10.87
N VAL A 307 -11.06 14.73 11.63
CA VAL A 307 -11.53 14.86 13.01
C VAL A 307 -10.53 15.65 13.84
N ALA A 308 -9.24 15.31 13.76
CA ALA A 308 -8.20 15.99 14.51
C ALA A 308 -8.16 17.49 14.20
N GLY A 309 -8.12 17.87 12.92
CA GLY A 309 -8.07 19.26 12.49
C GLY A 309 -9.31 20.07 12.91
N VAL A 310 -10.51 19.48 12.78
CA VAL A 310 -11.77 20.14 13.18
C VAL A 310 -11.82 20.36 14.69
N LEU A 311 -11.49 19.35 15.50
CA LEU A 311 -11.53 19.46 16.96
C LEU A 311 -10.50 20.46 17.49
N ALA A 312 -9.29 20.46 16.95
CA ALA A 312 -8.22 21.35 17.40
C ALA A 312 -8.47 22.81 17.02
N LYS A 313 -9.02 23.07 15.82
CA LYS A 313 -9.50 24.41 15.43
C LYS A 313 -10.63 24.92 16.31
N ALA A 314 -11.44 24.03 16.88
CA ALA A 314 -12.47 24.39 17.86
C ALA A 314 -11.93 24.66 19.27
N GLY A 315 -10.61 24.56 19.49
CA GLY A 315 -9.95 24.89 20.76
C GLY A 315 -9.73 23.71 21.70
N HIS A 316 -9.98 22.47 21.26
CA HIS A 316 -9.77 21.27 22.09
C HIS A 316 -8.34 20.76 22.01
N LYS A 317 -7.81 20.22 23.12
CA LYS A 317 -6.50 19.57 23.14
C LYS A 317 -6.58 18.18 22.50
N VAL A 318 -5.94 18.01 21.33
CA VAL A 318 -6.05 16.80 20.51
C VAL A 318 -4.69 16.14 20.30
N LEU A 319 -4.58 14.85 20.65
CA LEU A 319 -3.39 14.05 20.38
C LEU A 319 -3.69 13.02 19.28
N VAL A 320 -2.84 12.95 18.25
CA VAL A 320 -2.97 11.96 17.17
C VAL A 320 -1.89 10.90 17.32
N LEU A 321 -2.29 9.62 17.35
CA LEU A 321 -1.38 8.48 17.35
C LEU A 321 -1.33 7.86 15.95
N GLU A 322 -0.15 7.72 15.37
CA GLU A 322 0.05 7.09 14.06
C GLU A 322 1.11 6.00 14.15
N LYS A 323 0.79 4.78 13.69
CA LYS A 323 1.74 3.67 13.71
C LYS A 323 2.88 3.85 12.71
N GLY A 324 2.60 4.50 11.58
CA GLY A 324 3.58 4.77 10.55
C GLY A 324 4.48 5.96 10.88
N SER A 325 5.60 6.05 10.17
CA SER A 325 6.51 7.19 10.26
C SER A 325 6.00 8.40 9.45
N TYR A 326 6.48 9.59 9.78
CA TYR A 326 6.34 10.77 8.92
C TYR A 326 7.50 10.82 7.92
N CYS A 327 7.20 10.75 6.62
CA CYS A 327 8.19 10.88 5.57
C CYS A 327 8.30 12.35 5.14
N ALA A 328 9.25 13.07 5.73
CA ALA A 328 9.59 14.44 5.34
C ALA A 328 9.97 14.51 3.84
N ARG A 329 9.75 15.68 3.21
CA ARG A 329 10.03 15.86 1.76
C ARG A 329 11.50 15.56 1.44
N SER A 330 12.43 15.96 2.30
CA SER A 330 13.86 15.62 2.22
C SER A 330 14.16 14.12 2.27
N ASN A 331 13.32 13.35 2.96
CA ASN A 331 13.53 11.93 3.24
C ASN A 331 12.83 11.01 2.24
N LEU A 332 12.03 11.54 1.32
CA LEU A 332 11.42 10.76 0.25
C LEU A 332 12.50 10.18 -0.69
N SER A 333 12.42 8.89 -0.96
CA SER A 333 13.25 8.22 -1.96
C SER A 333 12.67 8.35 -3.37
N LEU A 334 11.34 8.40 -3.49
CA LEU A 334 10.60 8.26 -4.75
C LEU A 334 10.96 6.97 -5.51
N LEU A 335 11.40 5.95 -4.76
CA LEU A 335 11.71 4.63 -5.27
C LEU A 335 10.67 3.64 -4.77
N GLU A 336 10.12 2.84 -5.67
CA GLU A 336 8.99 1.96 -5.39
C GLU A 336 9.25 1.02 -4.20
N GLY A 337 10.37 0.29 -4.19
CA GLY A 337 10.71 -0.64 -3.11
C GLY A 337 10.86 0.05 -1.74
N PRO A 338 11.78 1.02 -1.58
CA PRO A 338 11.96 1.75 -0.33
C PRO A 338 10.69 2.49 0.13
N THR A 339 9.92 3.10 -0.78
CA THR A 339 8.68 3.77 -0.38
C THR A 339 7.60 2.77 0.03
N MET A 340 7.43 1.66 -0.69
CA MET A 340 6.53 0.60 -0.25
C MET A 340 6.91 0.10 1.14
N ASP A 341 8.21 -0.05 1.39
CA ASP A 341 8.74 -0.47 2.69
C ASP A 341 8.34 0.47 3.83
N GLN A 342 8.47 1.78 3.62
CA GLN A 342 8.28 2.81 4.64
C GLN A 342 6.82 3.26 4.81
N MET A 343 6.06 3.32 3.71
CA MET A 343 4.77 4.02 3.66
C MET A 343 3.57 3.11 3.45
N TYR A 344 3.76 1.85 3.04
CA TYR A 344 2.67 0.91 2.80
C TYR A 344 2.57 -0.12 3.92
N LEU A 345 1.33 -0.46 4.29
CA LEU A 345 1.06 -1.51 5.26
C LEU A 345 1.69 -2.82 4.78
N SER A 346 2.48 -3.46 5.66
CA SER A 346 3.21 -4.70 5.36
C SER A 346 4.08 -4.61 4.10
N GLY A 347 4.66 -3.44 3.80
CA GLY A 347 5.49 -3.28 2.60
C GLY A 347 4.72 -3.37 1.29
N GLY A 348 3.40 -3.17 1.30
CA GLY A 348 2.53 -3.34 0.13
C GLY A 348 2.17 -4.81 -0.19
N LEU A 349 2.45 -5.75 0.72
CA LEU A 349 2.24 -7.19 0.54
C LEU A 349 0.99 -7.73 1.25
N VAL A 350 -0.02 -6.88 1.49
CA VAL A 350 -1.28 -7.33 2.10
C VAL A 350 -2.13 -8.08 1.08
N ALA A 351 -2.66 -9.24 1.44
CA ALA A 351 -3.52 -10.03 0.57
C ALA A 351 -4.62 -10.76 1.37
N THR A 352 -5.64 -11.24 0.66
CA THR A 352 -6.64 -12.16 1.25
C THR A 352 -6.02 -13.50 1.61
N GLU A 353 -6.64 -14.24 2.53
CA GLU A 353 -6.13 -15.54 3.01
C GLU A 353 -5.87 -16.59 1.93
N ASP A 354 -6.53 -16.45 0.78
CA ASP A 354 -6.38 -17.31 -0.38
C ASP A 354 -5.50 -16.70 -1.48
N MET A 355 -4.84 -15.56 -1.24
CA MET A 355 -4.03 -14.83 -2.22
C MET A 355 -4.79 -14.50 -3.53
N SER A 356 -6.12 -14.41 -3.48
CA SER A 356 -6.92 -14.04 -4.66
C SER A 356 -6.89 -12.54 -4.92
N THR A 357 -6.89 -11.73 -3.86
CA THR A 357 -6.90 -10.26 -3.93
C THR A 357 -5.69 -9.68 -3.22
N LEU A 358 -4.90 -8.88 -3.95
CA LEU A 358 -3.84 -8.04 -3.40
C LEU A 358 -4.42 -6.69 -2.96
N VAL A 359 -4.05 -6.22 -1.77
CA VAL A 359 -4.62 -5.05 -1.13
C VAL A 359 -3.52 -4.03 -0.83
N LEU A 360 -3.68 -2.81 -1.31
CA LEU A 360 -2.80 -1.68 -1.00
C LEU A 360 -3.43 -0.80 0.08
N ALA A 361 -2.70 -0.57 1.17
CA ALA A 361 -3.10 0.31 2.27
C ALA A 361 -1.90 1.11 2.77
N GLY A 362 -2.12 2.34 3.20
CA GLY A 362 -1.07 3.21 3.74
C GLY A 362 -0.75 2.90 5.21
N SER A 363 0.50 3.12 5.60
CA SER A 363 1.03 3.01 6.95
C SER A 363 2.08 4.11 7.19
N THR A 364 1.64 5.35 7.12
CA THR A 364 2.45 6.58 7.26
C THR A 364 1.54 7.69 7.77
N VAL A 365 2.10 8.81 8.25
CA VAL A 365 1.31 9.99 8.59
C VAL A 365 0.50 10.48 7.37
N GLY A 366 -0.80 10.71 7.58
CA GLY A 366 -1.79 10.95 6.53
C GLY A 366 -2.40 9.69 5.91
N GLY A 367 -1.90 8.50 6.28
CA GLY A 367 -2.40 7.18 5.91
C GLY A 367 -2.50 6.98 4.39
N GLY A 368 -3.59 6.33 3.95
CA GLY A 368 -3.84 6.11 2.53
C GLY A 368 -3.93 7.39 1.70
N SER A 369 -4.28 8.56 2.30
CA SER A 369 -4.36 9.82 1.55
C SER A 369 -2.99 10.33 1.09
N THR A 370 -1.91 9.90 1.74
CA THR A 370 -0.53 10.24 1.38
C THR A 370 -0.07 9.50 0.13
N ILE A 371 -0.48 8.24 -0.05
CA ILE A 371 -0.03 7.35 -1.15
C ILE A 371 -1.06 7.13 -2.27
N ASN A 372 -2.28 7.66 -2.13
CA ASN A 372 -3.33 7.45 -3.13
C ASN A 372 -3.07 8.20 -4.45
N TRP A 373 -3.94 7.93 -5.42
CA TRP A 373 -3.86 8.38 -6.80
C TRP A 373 -4.64 9.68 -7.09
N SER A 374 -4.81 10.54 -6.08
CA SER A 374 -5.46 11.87 -6.16
C SER A 374 -6.96 11.94 -6.53
N ALA A 375 -7.56 10.86 -7.02
CA ALA A 375 -8.98 10.83 -7.40
C ALA A 375 -9.90 11.25 -6.24
N SER A 376 -10.70 12.28 -6.48
CA SER A 376 -11.49 13.03 -5.48
C SER A 376 -12.95 13.14 -5.90
N LEU A 377 -13.58 12.00 -6.22
CA LEU A 377 -14.98 11.93 -6.61
C LEU A 377 -15.90 12.12 -5.39
N ARG A 378 -16.93 12.95 -5.53
CA ARG A 378 -17.98 13.08 -4.52
C ARG A 378 -18.75 11.77 -4.38
N THR A 379 -19.39 11.58 -3.23
CA THR A 379 -20.30 10.43 -3.00
C THR A 379 -21.39 10.43 -4.07
N PRO A 380 -21.53 9.36 -4.88
CA PRO A 380 -22.50 9.35 -5.95
C PRO A 380 -23.93 9.42 -5.42
N GLN A 381 -24.82 10.15 -6.12
CA GLN A 381 -26.20 10.36 -5.67
C GLN A 381 -26.96 9.04 -5.43
N HIS A 382 -26.81 8.06 -6.32
CA HIS A 382 -27.47 6.77 -6.17
C HIS A 382 -26.99 6.01 -4.91
N VAL A 383 -25.75 6.21 -4.47
CA VAL A 383 -25.23 5.63 -3.23
C VAL A 383 -25.80 6.34 -2.01
N MET A 384 -25.87 7.68 -2.04
CA MET A 384 -26.50 8.45 -0.96
C MET A 384 -27.97 8.08 -0.80
N ASN A 385 -28.71 7.94 -1.92
CA ASN A 385 -30.09 7.49 -1.93
C ASN A 385 -30.22 6.07 -1.37
N GLU A 386 -29.31 5.16 -1.74
CA GLU A 386 -29.32 3.79 -1.19
C GLU A 386 -29.05 3.81 0.33
N TRP A 387 -28.03 4.53 0.79
CA TRP A 387 -27.69 4.59 2.20
C TRP A 387 -28.80 5.25 3.03
N SER A 388 -29.41 6.34 2.54
CA SER A 388 -30.53 6.98 3.20
C SER A 388 -31.76 6.07 3.26
N ASN A 389 -32.23 5.58 2.10
CA ASN A 389 -33.53 4.91 2.00
C ASN A 389 -33.53 3.44 2.42
N LYS A 390 -32.44 2.71 2.18
CA LYS A 390 -32.37 1.25 2.41
C LYS A 390 -31.69 0.89 3.72
N TYR A 391 -30.80 1.76 4.21
CA TYR A 391 -30.06 1.56 5.46
C TYR A 391 -30.54 2.49 6.59
N ASP A 392 -31.60 3.27 6.36
CA ASP A 392 -32.21 4.22 7.30
C ASP A 392 -31.18 5.22 7.87
N LEU A 393 -30.33 5.76 6.99
CA LEU A 393 -29.28 6.71 7.34
C LEU A 393 -29.59 8.09 6.75
N GLU A 394 -30.58 8.76 7.34
CA GLU A 394 -31.04 10.11 6.96
C GLU A 394 -29.91 11.15 6.87
N LEU A 395 -28.79 10.92 7.58
CA LEU A 395 -27.58 11.72 7.48
C LEU A 395 -27.19 11.98 6.01
N PHE A 396 -27.30 10.99 5.13
CA PHE A 396 -26.83 11.11 3.74
C PHE A 396 -27.77 11.93 2.83
N ASP A 397 -28.98 12.21 3.27
CA ASP A 397 -29.91 13.15 2.63
C ASP A 397 -29.93 14.53 3.34
N SER A 398 -29.20 14.65 4.46
CA SER A 398 -29.18 15.87 5.27
C SER A 398 -28.34 16.99 4.65
N LYS A 399 -28.69 18.24 5.01
CA LYS A 399 -27.88 19.42 4.70
C LYS A 399 -26.46 19.32 5.25
N LEU A 400 -26.30 18.74 6.44
CA LEU A 400 -25.00 18.55 7.10
C LEU A 400 -24.03 17.76 6.22
N TYR A 401 -24.50 16.69 5.57
CA TYR A 401 -23.64 15.88 4.72
C TYR A 401 -23.27 16.59 3.41
N GLN A 402 -24.20 17.35 2.82
CA GLN A 402 -23.92 18.18 1.64
C GLN A 402 -22.88 19.27 1.95
N GLU A 403 -23.04 19.97 3.08
CA GLU A 403 -22.06 20.94 3.57
C GLU A 403 -20.71 20.29 3.84
N ALA A 404 -20.69 19.09 4.42
CA ALA A 404 -19.46 18.34 4.65
C ALA A 404 -18.72 18.01 3.34
N LEU A 405 -19.44 17.59 2.29
CA LEU A 405 -18.85 17.35 0.97
C LEU A 405 -18.24 18.64 0.39
N ASP A 406 -18.92 19.78 0.53
CA ASP A 406 -18.44 21.07 0.03
C ASP A 406 -17.21 21.57 0.78
N VAL A 407 -17.24 21.52 2.12
CA VAL A 407 -16.13 21.91 2.98
C VAL A 407 -14.89 21.06 2.68
N VAL A 408 -15.07 19.74 2.53
CA VAL A 408 -13.98 18.81 2.21
C VAL A 408 -13.41 19.07 0.82
N CYS A 409 -14.25 19.19 -0.21
CA CYS A 409 -13.79 19.47 -1.56
C CYS A 409 -13.02 20.80 -1.62
N LYS A 410 -13.52 21.83 -0.93
CA LYS A 410 -12.86 23.14 -0.83
C LYS A 410 -11.51 23.04 -0.11
N ARG A 411 -11.47 22.37 1.05
CA ARG A 411 -10.22 22.25 1.85
C ARG A 411 -9.13 21.48 1.09
N MET A 412 -9.52 20.47 0.32
CA MET A 412 -8.62 19.69 -0.53
C MET A 412 -8.26 20.36 -1.86
N GLY A 413 -8.91 21.47 -2.23
CA GLY A 413 -8.70 22.12 -3.52
C GLY A 413 -9.11 21.24 -4.71
N VAL A 414 -10.22 20.50 -4.58
CA VAL A 414 -10.67 19.57 -5.62
C VAL A 414 -11.03 20.31 -6.91
N GLN A 415 -10.45 19.88 -8.03
CA GLN A 415 -10.61 20.50 -9.35
C GLN A 415 -10.53 19.45 -10.47
N SER A 416 -11.08 19.72 -11.66
CA SER A 416 -11.15 18.76 -12.79
C SER A 416 -10.45 19.21 -14.07
N ALA A 417 -9.78 20.36 -14.05
CA ALA A 417 -8.95 20.84 -15.14
C ALA A 417 -7.66 20.00 -15.26
N ILE A 418 -7.21 19.86 -16.50
CA ILE A 418 -6.03 19.09 -16.87
C ILE A 418 -5.28 19.92 -17.92
N SER A 419 -4.06 20.32 -17.62
CA SER A 419 -3.19 20.97 -18.60
C SER A 419 -2.60 19.94 -19.56
N GLU A 420 -2.19 18.78 -19.03
CA GLU A 420 -1.61 17.68 -19.80
C GLU A 420 -2.02 16.32 -19.22
N GLU A 421 -2.32 15.37 -20.11
CA GLU A 421 -2.64 13.98 -19.75
C GLU A 421 -1.43 13.06 -19.87
N GLY A 422 -1.22 12.24 -18.83
CA GLY A 422 -0.25 11.15 -18.87
C GLY A 422 -0.68 10.02 -19.81
N PHE A 423 0.28 9.19 -20.21
CA PHE A 423 0.14 8.18 -21.26
C PHE A 423 -1.10 7.27 -21.13
N ASN A 424 -1.30 6.61 -19.98
CA ASN A 424 -2.45 5.71 -19.79
C ASN A 424 -3.79 6.42 -19.95
N ASN A 425 -3.90 7.66 -19.43
CA ASN A 425 -5.13 8.43 -19.44
C ASN A 425 -5.47 8.90 -20.86
N ALA A 426 -4.45 9.33 -21.63
CA ALA A 426 -4.62 9.68 -23.04
C ALA A 426 -5.09 8.47 -23.88
N VAL A 427 -4.55 7.27 -23.61
CA VAL A 427 -4.98 6.02 -24.27
C VAL A 427 -6.45 5.71 -23.96
N LEU A 428 -6.86 5.79 -22.67
CA LEU A 428 -8.26 5.61 -22.28
C LEU A 428 -9.17 6.59 -23.02
N ARG A 429 -8.81 7.87 -23.01
CA ARG A 429 -9.62 8.93 -23.61
C ARG A 429 -9.79 8.74 -25.11
N LYS A 430 -8.69 8.53 -25.82
CA LYS A 430 -8.74 8.31 -27.27
C LYS A 430 -9.56 7.08 -27.61
N GLY A 431 -9.29 5.94 -26.97
CA GLY A 431 -10.03 4.70 -27.23
C GLY A 431 -11.54 4.83 -26.96
N CYS A 432 -11.93 5.59 -25.92
CA CYS A 432 -13.34 5.91 -25.68
C CYS A 432 -13.93 6.81 -26.77
N GLN A 433 -13.21 7.85 -27.20
CA GLN A 433 -13.68 8.78 -28.24
C GLN A 433 -13.91 8.07 -29.58
N GLU A 434 -12.97 7.22 -30.01
CA GLU A 434 -13.07 6.43 -31.24
C GLU A 434 -14.27 5.46 -31.22
N LEU A 435 -14.63 4.94 -30.05
CA LEU A 435 -15.76 4.03 -29.86
C LEU A 435 -17.08 4.74 -29.55
N GLY A 436 -17.08 6.06 -29.39
CA GLY A 436 -18.25 6.82 -28.92
C GLY A 436 -18.66 6.49 -27.47
N TYR A 437 -17.74 5.98 -26.65
CA TYR A 437 -17.99 5.71 -25.23
C TYR A 437 -17.90 6.99 -24.39
N PRO A 438 -18.72 7.14 -23.35
CA PRO A 438 -18.64 8.30 -22.46
C PRO A 438 -17.28 8.31 -21.75
N VAL A 439 -16.64 9.48 -21.71
CA VAL A 439 -15.39 9.71 -20.98
C VAL A 439 -15.44 11.06 -20.29
N SER A 440 -14.99 11.13 -19.05
CA SER A 440 -15.00 12.33 -18.24
C SER A 440 -13.69 12.52 -17.49
N ASN A 441 -13.39 13.76 -17.14
CA ASN A 441 -12.27 14.08 -16.26
C ASN A 441 -12.58 13.62 -14.84
N ILE A 442 -11.58 13.08 -14.16
CA ILE A 442 -11.67 12.77 -12.74
C ILE A 442 -11.30 14.04 -11.94
N PRO A 443 -12.13 14.47 -10.98
CA PRO A 443 -11.75 15.52 -10.04
C PRO A 443 -10.56 15.07 -9.19
N ARG A 444 -9.56 15.93 -8.99
CA ARG A 444 -8.31 15.66 -8.29
C ARG A 444 -8.05 16.69 -7.19
N ASN A 445 -7.36 16.29 -6.13
CA ASN A 445 -6.84 17.18 -5.08
C ASN A 445 -5.41 17.66 -5.38
N SER A 446 -5.15 17.97 -6.66
CA SER A 446 -3.88 18.50 -7.13
C SER A 446 -4.12 19.54 -8.22
N PRO A 447 -3.19 20.50 -8.43
CA PRO A 447 -3.29 21.51 -9.48
C PRO A 447 -3.47 20.94 -10.90
N ALA A 448 -4.01 21.76 -11.80
CA ALA A 448 -4.28 21.35 -13.19
C ALA A 448 -3.01 20.97 -13.97
N ASP A 449 -1.91 21.67 -13.68
CA ASP A 449 -0.56 21.51 -14.24
C ASP A 449 0.28 20.43 -13.55
N HIS A 450 -0.29 19.68 -12.60
CA HIS A 450 0.46 18.66 -11.88
C HIS A 450 0.70 17.40 -12.73
N TYR A 451 1.91 17.28 -13.27
CA TYR A 451 2.43 16.16 -14.05
C TYR A 451 3.66 15.58 -13.32
N CYS A 452 3.56 14.38 -12.73
CA CYS A 452 4.73 13.72 -12.12
C CYS A 452 4.76 12.22 -12.41
N GLY A 453 3.86 11.42 -11.82
CA GLY A 453 3.88 9.96 -11.88
C GLY A 453 4.22 9.31 -10.53
N TRP A 454 5.02 9.98 -9.70
CA TRP A 454 5.51 9.46 -8.41
C TRP A 454 4.62 9.76 -7.19
N CYS A 455 3.43 10.35 -7.37
CA CYS A 455 2.59 10.75 -6.24
C CYS A 455 2.14 9.58 -5.34
N CYS A 456 2.11 8.35 -5.85
CA CYS A 456 1.87 7.14 -5.05
C CYS A 456 3.08 6.72 -4.19
N LEU A 457 4.24 7.33 -4.44
CA LEU A 457 5.50 7.14 -3.72
C LEU A 457 5.84 8.33 -2.81
N GLY A 458 4.87 9.21 -2.54
CA GLY A 458 5.02 10.42 -1.74
C GLY A 458 5.01 11.69 -2.59
N CYS A 459 4.49 12.79 -2.05
CA CYS A 459 4.41 14.06 -2.77
C CYS A 459 5.61 14.95 -2.43
N LYS A 460 6.60 15.00 -3.33
CA LYS A 460 7.81 15.83 -3.17
C LYS A 460 7.52 17.33 -3.06
N ASP A 461 6.47 17.81 -3.74
CA ASP A 461 6.19 19.25 -3.87
C ASP A 461 5.05 19.75 -2.97
N GLY A 462 4.42 18.88 -2.17
CA GLY A 462 3.25 19.24 -1.37
C GLY A 462 1.99 19.67 -2.17
N LYS A 463 2.01 19.47 -3.49
CA LYS A 463 0.92 19.87 -4.41
C LYS A 463 -0.30 18.95 -4.31
N LYS A 464 -0.14 17.67 -3.96
CA LYS A 464 -1.24 16.73 -3.72
C LYS A 464 -1.79 16.89 -2.30
N LYS A 465 -2.99 17.45 -2.18
CA LYS A 465 -3.59 17.88 -0.90
C LYS A 465 -4.30 16.73 -0.17
N GLY A 466 -3.52 15.77 0.33
CA GLY A 466 -3.97 14.76 1.31
C GLY A 466 -4.16 15.35 2.72
N THR A 467 -4.47 14.53 3.72
CA THR A 467 -4.70 15.04 5.10
C THR A 467 -3.45 15.64 5.73
N ALA A 468 -2.26 15.14 5.35
CA ALA A 468 -0.97 15.68 5.79
C ALA A 468 -0.68 17.10 5.27
N GLU A 469 -1.37 17.53 4.21
CA GLU A 469 -1.23 18.85 3.57
C GLU A 469 -2.48 19.72 3.78
N THR A 470 -3.43 19.27 4.60
CA THR A 470 -4.72 19.94 4.84
C THR A 470 -5.12 19.87 6.32
N TRP A 471 -5.86 18.86 6.75
CA TRP A 471 -6.47 18.80 8.07
C TRP A 471 -5.48 18.59 9.22
N LEU A 472 -4.37 17.88 8.98
CA LEU A 472 -3.30 17.79 9.98
C LEU A 472 -2.51 19.10 10.07
N VAL A 473 -2.49 19.91 9.01
CA VAL A 473 -1.93 21.27 9.07
C VAL A 473 -2.82 22.12 9.98
N ASP A 474 -4.15 22.02 9.83
CA ASP A 474 -5.11 22.69 10.69
C ASP A 474 -4.95 22.32 12.18
N LEU A 475 -4.62 21.05 12.46
CA LEU A 475 -4.30 20.57 13.81
C LEU A 475 -3.07 21.29 14.38
N VAL A 476 -1.98 21.34 13.62
CA VAL A 476 -0.70 21.91 14.06
C VAL A 476 -0.78 23.43 14.19
N GLU A 477 -1.31 24.12 13.18
CA GLU A 477 -1.46 25.58 13.16
C GLU A 477 -2.38 26.11 14.26
N SER A 478 -3.32 25.29 14.74
CA SER A 478 -4.19 25.69 15.86
C SER A 478 -3.45 25.87 17.19
N GLY A 479 -2.25 25.29 17.34
CA GLY A 479 -1.52 25.21 18.62
C GLY A 479 -2.19 24.31 19.67
N ASN A 480 -3.26 23.60 19.30
CA ASN A 480 -4.03 22.75 20.22
C ASN A 480 -3.79 21.26 20.02
N GLY A 481 -2.93 20.86 19.08
CA GLY A 481 -2.66 19.45 18.86
C GLY A 481 -1.23 19.08 18.50
N ALA A 482 -0.95 17.79 18.65
CA ALA A 482 0.34 17.18 18.27
C ALA A 482 0.12 15.78 17.70
N ILE A 483 1.12 15.30 16.96
CA ILE A 483 1.11 14.01 16.28
C ILE A 483 2.28 13.17 16.80
N LEU A 484 1.99 11.93 17.21
CA LEU A 484 2.97 10.93 17.62
C LEU A 484 3.12 9.87 16.51
N PRO A 485 4.08 10.01 15.59
CA PRO A 485 4.39 8.96 14.60
C PRO A 485 5.14 7.80 15.24
N GLY A 486 5.05 6.60 14.65
CA GLY A 486 5.68 5.38 15.16
C GLY A 486 5.02 4.80 16.42
N CYS A 487 3.76 5.14 16.68
CA CYS A 487 3.00 4.71 17.86
C CYS A 487 1.82 3.81 17.46
N GLU A 488 1.87 2.53 17.81
CA GLU A 488 0.81 1.55 17.53
C GLU A 488 -0.17 1.45 18.71
N ALA A 489 -1.45 1.75 18.48
CA ALA A 489 -2.48 1.54 19.50
C ALA A 489 -2.74 0.05 19.73
N ILE A 490 -2.63 -0.38 20.97
CA ILE A 490 -2.79 -1.79 21.36
C ILE A 490 -4.19 -2.08 21.88
N GLU A 491 -4.78 -1.15 22.65
CA GLU A 491 -6.05 -1.33 23.36
C GLU A 491 -6.72 0.03 23.63
N VAL A 492 -8.02 0.15 23.34
CA VAL A 492 -8.87 1.26 23.81
C VAL A 492 -9.32 0.95 25.24
N LEU A 493 -9.08 1.90 26.14
CA LEU A 493 -9.41 1.76 27.56
C LEU A 493 -10.83 2.28 27.82
N HIS A 494 -11.62 1.52 28.56
CA HIS A 494 -12.97 1.89 28.95
C HIS A 494 -13.34 1.29 30.31
N THR A 495 -14.31 1.88 30.97
CA THR A 495 -14.74 1.49 32.32
C THR A 495 -16.24 1.31 32.38
N ARG A 496 -16.67 0.34 33.18
CA ARG A 496 -18.09 0.02 33.35
C ARG A 496 -18.73 0.95 34.37
N ARG A 497 -19.65 1.80 33.90
CA ARG A 497 -20.31 2.80 34.75
C ARG A 497 -21.45 2.25 35.61
N SER A 498 -22.15 1.21 35.14
CA SER A 498 -23.15 0.47 35.93
C SER A 498 -23.41 -0.93 35.37
N ARG A 499 -24.14 -1.79 36.11
CA ARG A 499 -24.47 -3.15 35.66
C ARG A 499 -25.37 -3.16 34.40
N ARG A 500 -26.14 -2.09 34.15
CA ARG A 500 -27.10 -1.95 33.02
C ARG A 500 -26.75 -0.86 31.98
N GLY A 501 -25.72 -0.04 32.21
CA GLY A 501 -25.31 1.05 31.31
C GLY A 501 -24.24 0.64 30.30
N ARG A 502 -24.02 1.48 29.28
CA ARG A 502 -22.87 1.38 28.37
C ARG A 502 -21.58 1.63 29.15
N ASP A 503 -20.49 1.00 28.71
CA ASP A 503 -19.16 1.34 29.21
C ASP A 503 -18.81 2.77 28.75
N THR A 504 -17.92 3.45 29.45
CA THR A 504 -17.46 4.80 29.10
C THR A 504 -15.99 4.76 28.78
N VAL A 505 -15.60 5.35 27.66
CA VAL A 505 -14.20 5.42 27.25
C VAL A 505 -13.39 6.25 28.24
N THR A 506 -12.15 5.84 28.49
CA THR A 506 -11.21 6.57 29.34
C THR A 506 -9.91 6.91 28.64
N GLY A 507 -9.62 6.28 27.49
CA GLY A 507 -8.38 6.54 26.77
C GLY A 507 -7.95 5.44 25.82
N VAL A 508 -6.65 5.37 25.57
CA VAL A 508 -6.00 4.35 24.74
C VAL A 508 -4.61 4.03 25.29
N ALA A 509 -4.26 2.75 25.29
CA ALA A 509 -2.88 2.29 25.46
C ALA A 509 -2.22 2.12 24.08
N PHE A 510 -0.96 2.55 23.96
CA PHE A 510 -0.18 2.43 22.74
C PHE A 510 1.24 1.99 23.05
N GLU A 511 1.87 1.37 22.05
CA GLU A 511 3.27 0.95 22.10
C GLU A 511 4.11 1.68 21.06
N PHE A 512 5.39 1.86 21.36
CA PHE A 512 6.40 2.38 20.45
C PHE A 512 7.74 1.68 20.70
N GLU A 513 8.64 1.74 19.72
CA GLU A 513 9.97 1.15 19.83
C GLU A 513 11.01 2.20 20.24
N HIS A 514 11.78 1.92 21.29
CA HIS A 514 12.90 2.73 21.74
C HIS A 514 14.10 1.83 22.05
N ASN A 515 15.25 2.09 21.42
CA ASN A 515 16.48 1.28 21.56
C ASN A 515 16.27 -0.24 21.36
N GLY A 516 15.37 -0.63 20.44
CA GLY A 516 15.03 -2.03 20.15
C GLY A 516 14.10 -2.69 21.17
N PHE A 517 13.59 -1.95 22.15
CA PHE A 517 12.61 -2.43 23.13
C PHE A 517 11.25 -1.77 22.89
N LYS A 518 10.17 -2.53 23.14
CA LYS A 518 8.82 -1.99 23.12
C LYS A 518 8.46 -1.40 24.47
N GLU A 519 8.07 -0.13 24.45
CA GLU A 519 7.52 0.57 25.60
C GLU A 519 6.02 0.80 25.43
N VAL A 520 5.29 0.85 26.55
CA VAL A 520 3.83 1.07 26.57
C VAL A 520 3.51 2.36 27.29
N CYS A 521 2.66 3.19 26.69
CA CYS A 521 2.16 4.45 27.25
C CYS A 521 0.63 4.49 27.19
N ILE A 522 0.04 5.40 27.97
CA ILE A 522 -1.41 5.64 27.99
C ILE A 522 -1.71 7.08 27.62
N VAL A 523 -2.77 7.27 26.84
CA VAL A 523 -3.42 8.57 26.65
C VAL A 523 -4.79 8.51 27.30
N GLU A 524 -5.01 9.31 28.34
CA GLU A 524 -6.30 9.54 28.96
C GLU A 524 -7.06 10.63 28.19
N SER A 525 -8.33 10.39 27.88
CA SER A 525 -9.12 11.34 27.10
C SER A 525 -10.62 11.30 27.42
N ASN A 526 -11.30 12.43 27.17
CA ASN A 526 -12.75 12.50 27.32
C ASN A 526 -13.49 11.78 26.19
N VAL A 527 -12.90 11.74 24.99
CA VAL A 527 -13.41 11.04 23.82
C VAL A 527 -12.25 10.40 23.05
N THR A 528 -12.47 9.20 22.53
CA THR A 528 -11.49 8.48 21.71
C THR A 528 -12.07 8.27 20.32
N ILE A 529 -11.30 8.57 19.29
CA ILE A 529 -11.68 8.40 17.90
C ILE A 529 -10.77 7.35 17.26
N VAL A 530 -11.35 6.26 16.78
CA VAL A 530 -10.63 5.20 16.06
C VAL A 530 -10.75 5.45 14.56
N ALA A 531 -9.61 5.57 13.89
CA ALA A 531 -9.50 5.85 12.46
C ALA A 531 -8.36 5.04 11.82
N CYS A 532 -8.23 3.76 12.21
CA CYS A 532 -7.17 2.84 11.76
C CYS A 532 -7.44 2.22 10.37
N GLY A 533 -8.49 2.67 9.66
CA GLY A 533 -8.93 2.17 8.37
C GLY A 533 -9.71 0.84 8.48
N ALA A 534 -10.37 0.44 7.39
CA ALA A 534 -11.21 -0.75 7.36
C ALA A 534 -10.48 -2.07 7.70
N LEU A 535 -9.16 -2.11 7.64
CA LEU A 535 -8.37 -3.28 8.04
C LEU A 535 -7.96 -3.22 9.52
N GLY A 536 -7.52 -2.06 10.02
CA GLY A 536 -6.96 -1.92 11.37
C GLY A 536 -8.00 -1.71 12.46
N THR A 537 -9.05 -0.94 12.17
CA THR A 537 -10.11 -0.59 13.14
C THR A 537 -10.81 -1.80 13.75
N PRO A 538 -11.33 -2.78 12.98
CA PRO A 538 -12.00 -3.93 13.59
C PRO A 538 -11.07 -4.76 14.48
N ALA A 539 -9.78 -4.86 14.14
CA ALA A 539 -8.81 -5.58 14.94
C ALA A 539 -8.55 -4.89 16.29
N LEU A 540 -8.42 -3.55 16.30
CA LEU A 540 -8.26 -2.78 17.53
C LEU A 540 -9.51 -2.87 18.43
N LEU A 541 -10.71 -2.69 17.86
CA LEU A 541 -11.96 -2.77 18.63
C LEU A 541 -12.14 -4.15 19.29
N LYS A 542 -11.88 -5.24 18.56
CA LYS A 542 -11.92 -6.61 19.11
C LYS A 542 -10.92 -6.82 20.25
N ARG A 543 -9.66 -6.37 20.08
CA ARG A 543 -8.63 -6.45 21.13
C ARG A 543 -9.00 -5.63 22.37
N SER A 544 -9.76 -4.55 22.18
CA SER A 544 -10.27 -3.69 23.25
C SER A 544 -11.51 -4.25 23.97
N GLY A 545 -11.89 -5.50 23.67
CA GLY A 545 -12.95 -6.21 24.39
C GLY A 545 -14.38 -5.90 23.93
N LEU A 546 -14.57 -5.11 22.87
CA LEU A 546 -15.90 -4.91 22.28
C LEU A 546 -16.43 -6.22 21.69
N LYS A 547 -17.73 -6.48 21.90
CA LYS A 547 -18.39 -7.76 21.60
C LYS A 547 -19.37 -7.68 20.44
N ASN A 548 -19.51 -6.52 19.81
CA ASN A 548 -20.51 -6.31 18.78
C ASN A 548 -20.25 -7.29 17.62
N PRO A 549 -21.23 -8.14 17.25
CA PRO A 549 -21.02 -9.22 16.29
C PRO A 549 -20.82 -8.71 14.86
N ASN A 550 -21.03 -7.42 14.60
CA ASN A 550 -20.81 -6.78 13.30
C ASN A 550 -19.35 -6.33 13.10
N ILE A 551 -18.52 -6.27 14.15
CA ILE A 551 -17.12 -5.82 14.04
C ILE A 551 -16.32 -6.78 13.14
N GLY A 552 -15.73 -6.23 12.09
CA GLY A 552 -14.95 -6.95 11.10
C GLY A 552 -15.78 -7.73 10.09
N LYS A 553 -17.10 -7.51 9.98
CA LYS A 553 -17.94 -8.08 8.90
C LYS A 553 -18.27 -7.01 7.87
N ASN A 554 -18.83 -7.39 6.72
CA ASN A 554 -19.23 -6.45 5.67
C ASN A 554 -18.04 -5.69 5.06
N LEU A 555 -16.87 -6.33 5.00
CA LEU A 555 -15.72 -5.76 4.29
C LEU A 555 -15.98 -5.76 2.79
N HIS A 556 -15.96 -4.59 2.17
CA HIS A 556 -15.94 -4.43 0.73
C HIS A 556 -14.54 -4.05 0.27
N LEU A 557 -14.13 -4.57 -0.89
CA LEU A 557 -12.79 -4.41 -1.42
C LEU A 557 -12.74 -3.67 -2.76
N HIS A 558 -13.86 -3.38 -3.42
CA HIS A 558 -13.81 -2.64 -4.70
C HIS A 558 -12.84 -3.34 -5.69
N PRO A 559 -13.12 -4.61 -6.05
CA PRO A 559 -12.19 -5.43 -6.78
C PRO A 559 -11.94 -4.85 -8.16
N VAL A 560 -10.68 -4.92 -8.59
CA VAL A 560 -10.21 -4.43 -9.87
C VAL A 560 -9.64 -5.58 -10.69
N ALA A 561 -10.07 -5.68 -11.95
CA ALA A 561 -9.45 -6.52 -12.99
C ALA A 561 -8.95 -5.62 -14.13
N MET A 562 -7.79 -5.93 -14.69
CA MET A 562 -7.16 -5.08 -15.69
C MET A 562 -6.83 -5.83 -16.99
N ALA A 563 -6.59 -5.03 -18.02
CA ALA A 563 -6.01 -5.44 -19.28
C ALA A 563 -5.00 -4.39 -19.73
N TRP A 564 -4.14 -4.77 -20.68
CA TRP A 564 -2.99 -3.99 -21.09
C TRP A 564 -2.88 -3.94 -22.61
N GLY A 565 -2.29 -2.85 -23.11
CA GLY A 565 -2.01 -2.65 -24.53
C GLY A 565 -0.64 -2.02 -24.75
N TYR A 566 0.13 -2.57 -25.69
CA TYR A 566 1.45 -2.07 -26.06
C TYR A 566 1.38 -1.09 -27.24
N PHE A 567 2.07 0.04 -27.13
CA PHE A 567 2.14 1.09 -28.14
C PHE A 567 3.61 1.40 -28.45
N PRO A 568 4.21 0.80 -29.50
CA PRO A 568 5.62 1.02 -29.81
C PRO A 568 5.92 2.50 -30.08
N ASP A 569 7.21 2.86 -29.97
CA ASP A 569 7.66 4.17 -30.40
C ASP A 569 7.51 4.31 -31.92
N THR A 570 6.90 5.41 -32.37
CA THR A 570 6.81 5.74 -33.80
C THR A 570 8.10 6.41 -34.26
N LYS A 571 8.57 6.10 -35.47
CA LYS A 571 9.77 6.74 -36.06
C LYS A 571 9.55 8.20 -36.45
N THR A 572 8.29 8.63 -36.56
CA THR A 572 7.87 10.01 -36.85
C THR A 572 7.49 10.74 -35.57
N VAL A 573 8.00 11.97 -35.43
CA VAL A 573 7.94 12.82 -34.22
C VAL A 573 6.51 13.31 -33.93
N ASP A 574 5.63 13.39 -34.95
CA ASP A 574 4.28 13.97 -34.82
C ASP A 574 3.14 12.93 -34.68
N LEU A 575 3.45 11.64 -34.46
CA LEU A 575 2.41 10.61 -34.32
C LEU A 575 2.03 10.36 -32.85
N TRP A 576 0.73 10.28 -32.61
CA TRP A 576 0.17 9.86 -31.32
C TRP A 576 0.32 8.34 -31.11
N PRO A 577 0.61 7.86 -29.89
CA PRO A 577 0.93 8.64 -28.69
C PRO A 577 2.38 9.12 -28.71
N GLU A 578 2.59 10.35 -28.22
CA GLU A 578 3.88 11.04 -28.21
C GLU A 578 4.99 10.15 -27.64
N LYS A 579 6.17 10.14 -28.26
CA LYS A 579 7.28 9.20 -27.94
C LYS A 579 7.82 9.41 -26.53
N GLU A 580 7.77 10.65 -26.07
CA GLU A 580 8.30 11.12 -24.80
C GLU A 580 7.45 10.61 -23.63
N LYS A 581 6.13 10.50 -23.80
CA LYS A 581 5.21 10.11 -22.71
C LYS A 581 5.42 8.66 -22.30
N LYS A 582 5.79 8.43 -21.04
CA LYS A 582 5.93 7.07 -20.49
C LYS A 582 4.71 6.66 -19.66
N SER A 583 4.50 5.34 -19.57
CA SER A 583 3.38 4.74 -18.84
C SER A 583 3.40 4.99 -17.32
N TYR A 584 4.52 5.42 -16.75
CA TYR A 584 4.68 5.71 -15.32
C TYR A 584 4.72 7.21 -15.00
N GLU A 585 4.55 8.08 -16.00
CA GLU A 585 4.64 9.53 -15.86
C GLU A 585 3.27 10.22 -15.93
N GLY A 586 3.24 11.46 -15.44
CA GLY A 586 2.10 12.35 -15.56
C GLY A 586 1.07 12.26 -14.44
N GLY A 587 -0.08 12.90 -14.66
CA GLY A 587 -1.18 12.84 -13.70
C GLY A 587 -1.71 11.41 -13.57
N ILE A 588 -1.60 10.83 -12.36
CA ILE A 588 -1.90 9.40 -12.12
C ILE A 588 -3.26 8.97 -12.68
N MET A 589 -4.34 9.65 -12.25
CA MET A 589 -5.70 9.33 -12.67
C MET A 589 -6.43 10.62 -13.04
N THR A 590 -6.65 10.83 -14.33
CA THR A 590 -7.21 12.06 -14.90
C THR A 590 -8.42 11.78 -15.80
N ALA A 591 -8.55 10.59 -16.36
CA ALA A 591 -9.69 10.16 -17.18
C ALA A 591 -10.40 8.95 -16.58
N MET A 592 -11.73 8.91 -16.71
CA MET A 592 -12.55 7.72 -16.43
C MET A 592 -13.66 7.55 -17.46
N SER A 593 -14.13 6.33 -17.63
CA SER A 593 -15.32 6.02 -18.43
C SER A 593 -16.36 5.25 -17.62
N PRO A 594 -17.60 5.73 -17.53
CA PRO A 594 -18.71 5.01 -16.90
C PRO A 594 -19.41 4.06 -17.89
N VAL A 595 -18.79 3.65 -19.00
CA VAL A 595 -19.44 2.84 -20.05
C VAL A 595 -19.98 1.48 -19.55
N VAL A 596 -19.43 0.94 -18.45
CA VAL A 596 -19.93 -0.27 -17.78
C VAL A 596 -20.66 0.05 -16.46
N GLY A 597 -20.86 1.34 -16.19
CA GLY A 597 -21.59 1.85 -15.05
C GLY A 597 -23.08 1.74 -15.31
N ASN A 598 -23.75 0.78 -14.68
CA ASN A 598 -25.20 0.68 -14.72
C ASN A 598 -25.85 1.58 -13.66
N PHE A 599 -25.44 2.86 -13.62
CA PHE A 599 -25.80 3.78 -12.55
C PHE A 599 -27.29 4.12 -12.53
N ASP A 600 -27.95 4.10 -13.68
CA ASP A 600 -29.38 4.45 -13.80
C ASP A 600 -30.34 3.32 -13.38
N LYS A 601 -29.90 2.05 -13.41
CA LYS A 601 -30.77 0.90 -13.09
C LYS A 601 -30.48 0.27 -11.74
N SER A 602 -29.25 -0.21 -11.55
CA SER A 602 -28.88 -0.94 -10.32
C SER A 602 -28.00 -0.13 -9.39
N GLY A 603 -27.26 0.86 -9.90
CA GLY A 603 -26.16 1.49 -9.16
C GLY A 603 -24.96 0.55 -8.96
N TYR A 604 -25.01 -0.70 -9.44
CA TYR A 604 -23.97 -1.72 -9.32
C TYR A 604 -23.48 -2.11 -10.72
N GLY A 605 -22.27 -1.64 -11.06
CA GLY A 605 -21.59 -1.85 -12.34
C GLY A 605 -20.08 -1.70 -12.16
N ALA A 606 -19.36 -1.38 -13.25
CA ALA A 606 -17.94 -1.08 -13.20
C ALA A 606 -17.60 0.25 -13.87
N VAL A 607 -16.57 0.93 -13.38
CA VAL A 607 -15.98 2.11 -14.03
C VAL A 607 -14.62 1.76 -14.59
N ILE A 608 -14.28 2.33 -15.74
CA ILE A 608 -12.97 2.15 -16.37
C ILE A 608 -12.07 3.33 -16.00
N GLN A 609 -10.89 3.03 -15.47
CA GLN A 609 -9.89 4.00 -15.02
C GLN A 609 -8.48 3.46 -15.32
N THR A 610 -7.46 4.25 -14.97
CA THR A 610 -6.04 3.94 -15.21
C THR A 610 -5.27 3.79 -13.89
N PRO A 611 -4.35 2.82 -13.76
CA PRO A 611 -3.50 2.68 -12.59
C PRO A 611 -2.22 3.52 -12.70
N ALA A 612 -1.55 3.77 -11.57
CA ALA A 612 -0.13 4.12 -11.55
C ALA A 612 0.69 2.87 -11.20
N LEU A 613 1.45 2.36 -12.17
CA LEU A 613 2.29 1.18 -12.00
C LEU A 613 3.75 1.56 -12.25
N HIS A 614 4.58 1.37 -11.24
CA HIS A 614 6.03 1.37 -11.37
C HIS A 614 6.52 -0.08 -11.65
N PRO A 615 7.80 -0.30 -12.01
CA PRO A 615 8.27 -1.60 -12.53
C PRO A 615 7.96 -2.82 -11.66
N GLY A 616 8.03 -2.68 -10.33
CA GLY A 616 7.72 -3.72 -9.36
C GLY A 616 6.25 -4.13 -9.44
N MET A 617 5.32 -3.19 -9.24
CA MET A 617 3.89 -3.50 -9.33
C MET A 617 3.45 -3.91 -10.74
N PHE A 618 4.02 -3.33 -11.78
CA PHE A 618 3.78 -3.75 -13.17
C PHE A 618 4.14 -5.23 -13.36
N SER A 619 5.37 -5.62 -13.00
CA SER A 619 5.87 -6.98 -13.22
C SER A 619 5.08 -8.04 -12.43
N VAL A 620 4.64 -7.73 -11.21
CA VAL A 620 3.79 -8.60 -10.39
C VAL A 620 2.46 -8.92 -11.10
N LEU A 621 1.85 -7.91 -11.71
CA LEU A 621 0.54 -8.02 -12.36
C LEU A 621 0.61 -8.69 -13.74
N MET A 622 1.69 -8.45 -14.49
CA MET A 622 1.85 -9.05 -15.82
C MET A 622 1.76 -10.58 -15.78
N PRO A 623 1.00 -11.21 -16.70
CA PRO A 623 0.95 -12.66 -16.78
C PRO A 623 2.34 -13.21 -17.11
N TRP A 624 2.65 -14.40 -16.58
CA TRP A 624 3.92 -15.06 -16.82
C TRP A 624 3.68 -16.37 -17.56
N THR A 625 4.29 -16.52 -18.73
CA THR A 625 4.25 -17.78 -19.51
C THR A 625 5.60 -18.48 -19.60
N SER A 626 6.70 -17.72 -19.59
CA SER A 626 8.09 -18.19 -19.51
C SER A 626 8.99 -17.06 -19.03
N GLY A 627 10.25 -17.38 -18.68
CA GLY A 627 11.24 -16.36 -18.36
C GLY A 627 11.51 -15.39 -19.51
N LEU A 628 11.56 -15.90 -20.75
CA LEU A 628 11.74 -15.10 -21.97
C LEU A 628 10.58 -14.13 -22.19
N ASP A 629 9.35 -14.63 -22.13
CA ASP A 629 8.14 -13.81 -22.31
C ASP A 629 8.06 -12.69 -21.27
N MET A 630 8.46 -12.94 -20.02
CA MET A 630 8.52 -11.89 -19.01
C MET A 630 9.58 -10.83 -19.34
N LYS A 631 10.76 -11.21 -19.81
CA LYS A 631 11.78 -10.22 -20.21
C LYS A 631 11.31 -9.37 -21.39
N GLU A 632 10.67 -9.98 -22.39
CA GLU A 632 10.07 -9.26 -23.52
C GLU A 632 8.94 -8.31 -23.11
N ARG A 633 8.12 -8.69 -22.14
CA ARG A 633 7.08 -7.80 -21.58
C ARG A 633 7.69 -6.63 -20.82
N MET A 634 8.77 -6.87 -20.09
CA MET A 634 9.42 -5.84 -19.30
C MET A 634 10.18 -4.84 -20.16
N THR A 635 10.79 -5.24 -21.28
CA THR A 635 11.37 -4.26 -22.23
C THR A 635 10.33 -3.35 -22.87
N LYS A 636 9.06 -3.78 -22.90
CA LYS A 636 7.90 -2.99 -23.35
C LYS A 636 7.26 -2.13 -22.24
N PHE A 637 7.76 -2.18 -21.00
CA PHE A 637 7.14 -1.58 -19.80
C PHE A 637 6.71 -0.12 -20.00
N SER A 638 7.66 0.73 -20.39
CA SER A 638 7.48 2.18 -20.46
C SER A 638 6.45 2.63 -21.51
N ARG A 639 6.07 1.72 -22.41
CA ARG A 639 5.15 1.93 -23.54
C ARG A 639 3.93 0.99 -23.52
N THR A 640 3.65 0.38 -22.37
CA THR A 640 2.48 -0.47 -22.17
C THR A 640 1.45 0.24 -21.31
N ALA A 641 0.30 0.57 -21.88
CA ALA A 641 -0.82 1.18 -21.17
C ALA A 641 -1.59 0.11 -20.40
N HIS A 642 -2.02 0.44 -19.19
CA HIS A 642 -2.92 -0.38 -18.38
C HIS A 642 -4.23 0.34 -18.15
N LEU A 643 -5.34 -0.35 -18.40
CA LEU A 643 -6.68 0.13 -18.07
C LEU A 643 -7.37 -0.93 -17.22
N PHE A 644 -8.18 -0.49 -16.26
CA PHE A 644 -8.83 -1.41 -15.36
C PHE A 644 -10.32 -1.13 -15.20
N ALA A 645 -11.06 -2.20 -14.96
CA ALA A 645 -12.45 -2.16 -14.54
C ALA A 645 -12.52 -2.27 -13.01
N LEU A 646 -13.12 -1.27 -12.38
CA LEU A 646 -13.38 -1.21 -10.94
C LEU A 646 -14.85 -1.50 -10.69
N ALA A 647 -15.16 -2.66 -10.10
CA ALA A 647 -16.53 -3.02 -9.78
C ALA A 647 -16.96 -2.44 -8.43
N ARG A 648 -18.20 -1.95 -8.37
CA ARG A 648 -18.90 -1.75 -7.10
C ARG A 648 -19.34 -3.13 -6.59
N ASP A 649 -18.64 -3.68 -5.61
CA ASP A 649 -18.89 -5.04 -5.14
C ASP A 649 -20.15 -5.19 -4.29
N LYS A 650 -20.92 -6.23 -4.59
CA LYS A 650 -21.91 -6.82 -3.68
C LYS A 650 -21.28 -7.88 -2.79
N GLY A 651 -20.22 -8.51 -3.30
CA GLY A 651 -19.36 -9.41 -2.54
C GLY A 651 -18.91 -8.75 -1.25
N SER A 652 -18.73 -9.57 -0.22
CA SER A 652 -18.29 -9.07 1.08
C SER A 652 -17.32 -10.04 1.74
N GLY A 653 -16.58 -9.50 2.69
CA GLY A 653 -15.52 -10.16 3.40
C GLY A 653 -15.60 -9.98 4.91
N THR A 654 -14.63 -10.56 5.59
CA THR A 654 -14.43 -10.40 7.03
C THR A 654 -12.97 -10.16 7.39
N ILE A 655 -12.77 -9.42 8.48
CA ILE A 655 -11.50 -9.19 9.15
C ILE A 655 -11.54 -9.89 10.50
N ALA A 656 -10.87 -11.03 10.62
CA ALA A 656 -10.78 -11.75 11.89
C ALA A 656 -9.67 -11.17 12.78
N SER A 657 -8.55 -10.77 12.18
CA SER A 657 -7.39 -10.15 12.84
C SER A 657 -6.70 -9.15 11.90
N SER A 658 -5.65 -8.48 12.36
CA SER A 658 -4.85 -7.56 11.52
C SER A 658 -4.18 -8.22 10.32
N THR A 659 -4.11 -9.54 10.26
CA THR A 659 -3.44 -10.32 9.20
C THR A 659 -4.38 -11.27 8.45
N SER A 660 -5.61 -11.46 8.93
CA SER A 660 -6.59 -12.40 8.38
C SER A 660 -7.72 -11.63 7.70
N ILE A 661 -7.68 -11.63 6.37
CA ILE A 661 -8.65 -10.97 5.48
C ILE A 661 -9.29 -12.04 4.60
N SER A 662 -10.59 -12.26 4.77
CA SER A 662 -11.38 -13.09 3.84
C SER A 662 -12.25 -12.20 2.98
N TYR A 663 -12.41 -12.55 1.70
CA TYR A 663 -13.31 -11.85 0.78
C TYR A 663 -13.90 -12.84 -0.20
N LYS A 664 -15.21 -12.74 -0.44
CA LYS A 664 -15.92 -13.54 -1.43
C LYS A 664 -16.59 -12.63 -2.44
N MET A 665 -16.07 -12.66 -3.66
CA MET A 665 -16.65 -11.95 -4.80
C MET A 665 -18.00 -12.54 -5.20
N ASP A 666 -19.01 -11.68 -5.41
CA ASP A 666 -20.33 -12.09 -5.90
C ASP A 666 -20.29 -12.43 -7.40
N ASP A 667 -21.23 -13.23 -7.89
CA ASP A 667 -21.32 -13.55 -9.33
C ASP A 667 -21.64 -12.29 -10.16
N THR A 668 -22.40 -11.35 -9.61
CA THR A 668 -22.68 -10.06 -10.25
C THR A 668 -21.40 -9.24 -10.42
N ASP A 669 -20.50 -9.28 -9.44
CA ASP A 669 -19.25 -8.53 -9.46
C ASP A 669 -18.31 -9.08 -10.53
N GLU A 670 -18.18 -10.40 -10.60
CA GLU A 670 -17.41 -11.08 -11.65
C GLU A 670 -17.95 -10.72 -13.04
N HIS A 671 -19.26 -10.80 -13.25
CA HIS A 671 -19.89 -10.42 -14.52
C HIS A 671 -19.64 -8.95 -14.90
N ASN A 672 -19.71 -8.04 -13.93
CA ASN A 672 -19.42 -6.62 -14.17
C ASN A 672 -17.94 -6.40 -14.53
N LEU A 673 -17.01 -7.12 -13.90
CA LEU A 673 -15.59 -7.07 -14.24
C LEU A 673 -15.33 -7.66 -15.63
N GLN A 674 -15.97 -8.77 -15.99
CA GLN A 674 -15.86 -9.38 -17.33
C GLN A 674 -16.34 -8.42 -18.44
N LYS A 675 -17.49 -7.76 -18.23
CA LYS A 675 -17.95 -6.67 -19.13
C LYS A 675 -16.96 -5.51 -19.17
N GLY A 676 -16.39 -5.16 -18.02
CA GLY A 676 -15.32 -4.18 -17.91
C GLY A 676 -14.12 -4.51 -18.79
N LEU A 677 -13.61 -5.75 -18.69
CA LEU A 677 -12.49 -6.24 -19.49
C LEU A 677 -12.80 -6.28 -20.98
N GLU A 678 -14.01 -6.66 -21.37
CA GLU A 678 -14.48 -6.60 -22.76
C GLU A 678 -14.36 -5.18 -23.32
N LYS A 679 -14.85 -4.17 -22.59
CA LYS A 679 -14.72 -2.77 -22.99
C LYS A 679 -13.29 -2.28 -22.98
N VAL A 680 -12.49 -2.64 -21.98
CA VAL A 680 -11.07 -2.26 -21.92
C VAL A 680 -10.30 -2.76 -23.13
N LEU A 681 -10.45 -4.04 -23.53
CA LEU A 681 -9.74 -4.59 -24.69
C LEU A 681 -10.09 -3.84 -25.97
N ARG A 682 -11.37 -3.47 -26.14
CA ARG A 682 -11.82 -2.65 -27.28
C ARG A 682 -11.25 -1.25 -27.24
N ILE A 683 -11.26 -0.59 -26.08
CA ILE A 683 -10.69 0.76 -25.90
C ILE A 683 -9.20 0.76 -26.27
N LEU A 684 -8.43 -0.23 -25.79
CA LEU A 684 -7.00 -0.35 -26.11
C LEU A 684 -6.77 -0.53 -27.63
N ALA A 685 -7.55 -1.42 -28.26
CA ALA A 685 -7.45 -1.66 -29.70
C ALA A 685 -7.83 -0.41 -30.51
N ALA A 686 -8.95 0.24 -30.17
CA ALA A 686 -9.43 1.46 -30.85
C ALA A 686 -8.48 2.63 -30.67
N ALA A 687 -7.83 2.74 -29.50
CA ALA A 687 -6.79 3.75 -29.28
C ALA A 687 -5.59 3.54 -30.23
N GLY A 688 -5.31 2.30 -30.65
CA GLY A 688 -4.27 1.96 -31.62
C GLY A 688 -3.18 1.03 -31.09
N ALA A 689 -3.45 0.26 -30.01
CA ALA A 689 -2.50 -0.70 -29.47
C ALA A 689 -2.05 -1.71 -30.55
N GLU A 690 -0.76 -2.03 -30.58
CA GLU A 690 -0.23 -3.06 -31.46
C GLU A 690 -0.51 -4.46 -30.91
N GLU A 691 -0.37 -4.62 -29.60
CA GLU A 691 -0.60 -5.87 -28.89
C GLU A 691 -1.51 -5.60 -27.70
N ILE A 692 -2.49 -6.48 -27.45
CA ILE A 692 -3.36 -6.42 -26.28
C ILE A 692 -3.44 -7.75 -25.55
N GLY A 693 -3.76 -7.70 -24.26
CA GLY A 693 -4.04 -8.88 -23.45
C GLY A 693 -4.69 -8.55 -22.11
N THR A 694 -5.13 -9.59 -21.41
CA THR A 694 -5.60 -9.49 -20.03
C THR A 694 -4.49 -9.90 -19.05
N HIS A 695 -4.73 -9.75 -17.75
CA HIS A 695 -3.82 -10.30 -16.71
C HIS A 695 -4.14 -11.75 -16.32
N HIS A 696 -4.98 -12.46 -17.07
CA HIS A 696 -5.26 -13.86 -16.81
C HIS A 696 -3.97 -14.71 -16.88
N ASN A 697 -3.79 -15.68 -15.97
CA ASN A 697 -2.55 -16.46 -15.82
C ASN A 697 -2.16 -17.27 -17.08
N GLU A 698 -3.06 -17.44 -18.06
CA GLU A 698 -2.69 -18.05 -19.34
C GLU A 698 -1.84 -17.15 -20.23
N GLY A 699 -1.89 -15.82 -20.02
CA GLY A 699 -1.05 -14.86 -20.72
C GLY A 699 -1.26 -14.81 -22.23
N LYS A 700 -2.47 -15.12 -22.72
CA LYS A 700 -2.78 -14.99 -24.15
C LYS A 700 -2.70 -13.52 -24.56
N THR A 701 -2.17 -13.28 -25.76
CA THR A 701 -2.04 -11.94 -26.35
C THR A 701 -2.53 -11.95 -27.79
N LEU A 702 -2.89 -10.77 -28.30
CA LEU A 702 -3.34 -10.57 -29.67
C LEU A 702 -2.57 -9.41 -30.30
N LYS A 703 -1.95 -9.64 -31.45
CA LYS A 703 -1.37 -8.58 -32.29
C LYS A 703 -2.47 -7.96 -33.15
N VAL A 704 -3.06 -6.87 -32.67
CA VAL A 704 -4.30 -6.27 -33.19
C VAL A 704 -4.24 -5.99 -34.69
N LYS A 705 -3.11 -5.47 -35.17
CA LYS A 705 -2.91 -5.07 -36.58
C LYS A 705 -2.65 -6.24 -37.54
N GLN A 706 -2.43 -7.46 -37.02
CA GLN A 706 -2.02 -8.63 -37.80
C GLN A 706 -3.13 -9.69 -37.92
N VAL A 707 -4.34 -9.39 -37.43
CA VAL A 707 -5.45 -10.34 -37.37
C VAL A 707 -6.69 -9.78 -38.06
N SER A 708 -7.58 -10.68 -38.49
CA SER A 708 -8.89 -10.30 -39.02
C SER A 708 -9.82 -9.79 -37.91
N TYR A 709 -10.86 -9.05 -38.31
CA TYR A 709 -11.91 -8.61 -37.38
C TYR A 709 -12.57 -9.79 -36.63
N HIS A 710 -12.82 -10.91 -37.31
CA HIS A 710 -13.40 -12.09 -36.69
C HIS A 710 -12.49 -12.70 -35.61
N GLU A 711 -11.18 -12.74 -35.86
CA GLU A 711 -10.20 -13.21 -34.87
C GLU A 711 -10.11 -12.28 -33.66
N PHE A 712 -10.16 -10.96 -33.90
CA PHE A 712 -10.24 -9.97 -32.84
C PHE A 712 -11.50 -10.16 -31.97
N GLU A 713 -12.68 -10.25 -32.58
CA GLU A 713 -13.94 -10.43 -31.85
C GLU A 713 -13.94 -11.73 -31.04
N ARG A 714 -13.42 -12.82 -31.61
CA ARG A 714 -13.25 -14.09 -30.90
C ARG A 714 -12.32 -13.94 -29.70
N PHE A 715 -11.16 -13.30 -29.87
CA PHE A 715 -10.21 -13.07 -28.77
C PHE A 715 -10.84 -12.25 -27.65
N VAL A 716 -11.48 -11.12 -27.98
CA VAL A 716 -12.14 -10.26 -26.99
C VAL A 716 -13.21 -11.04 -26.23
N LYS A 717 -14.07 -11.79 -26.93
CA LYS A 717 -15.12 -12.59 -26.31
C LYS A 717 -14.56 -13.69 -25.41
N GLU A 718 -13.56 -14.45 -25.87
CA GLU A 718 -12.97 -15.56 -25.12
C GLU A 718 -12.23 -15.05 -23.87
N GLU A 719 -11.37 -14.04 -24.01
CA GLU A 719 -10.52 -13.59 -22.92
C GLU A 719 -11.29 -12.78 -21.86
N SER A 720 -12.29 -11.99 -22.27
CA SER A 720 -13.14 -11.26 -21.30
C SER A 720 -14.12 -12.15 -20.54
N ALA A 721 -14.54 -13.29 -21.11
CA ALA A 721 -15.47 -14.23 -20.48
C ALA A 721 -14.79 -15.24 -19.54
N ARG A 722 -13.46 -15.18 -19.39
CA ARG A 722 -12.74 -16.11 -18.52
C ARG A 722 -13.16 -15.94 -17.06
N PRO A 723 -13.16 -17.03 -16.28
CA PRO A 723 -13.34 -16.93 -14.84
C PRO A 723 -12.27 -16.01 -14.25
N ILE A 724 -12.71 -15.09 -13.40
CA ILE A 724 -11.85 -14.18 -12.63
C ILE A 724 -11.61 -14.76 -11.23
N LYS A 725 -12.59 -15.49 -10.69
CA LYS A 725 -12.50 -16.18 -9.40
C LYS A 725 -11.49 -17.33 -9.42
N GLY A 726 -11.10 -17.76 -8.22
CA GLY A 726 -10.31 -18.98 -8.05
C GLY A 726 -8.83 -18.85 -8.33
N GLN A 727 -8.29 -17.62 -8.33
CA GLN A 727 -6.88 -17.31 -8.59
C GLN A 727 -6.45 -17.54 -10.06
N SER A 728 -7.35 -17.31 -11.02
CA SER A 728 -7.07 -17.32 -12.46
C SER A 728 -6.53 -15.97 -12.97
N THR A 729 -6.99 -14.86 -12.39
CA THR A 729 -6.57 -13.49 -12.68
C THR A 729 -6.14 -12.83 -11.36
N PRO A 730 -5.11 -11.96 -11.33
CA PRO A 730 -4.81 -11.17 -10.16
C PRO A 730 -5.90 -10.10 -9.96
N ILE A 731 -6.52 -10.07 -8.79
CA ILE A 731 -7.42 -8.99 -8.38
C ILE A 731 -6.67 -8.04 -7.46
N CYS A 732 -6.89 -6.75 -7.67
CA CYS A 732 -6.29 -5.70 -6.85
C CYS A 732 -7.38 -4.88 -6.15
N SER A 733 -7.02 -4.32 -4.99
CA SER A 733 -7.84 -3.39 -4.24
C SER A 733 -6.97 -2.30 -3.61
N ALA A 734 -7.36 -1.05 -3.79
CA ALA A 734 -6.84 0.08 -3.03
C ALA A 734 -7.92 0.71 -2.13
N HIS A 735 -9.11 0.10 -2.07
CA HIS A 735 -10.31 0.68 -1.47
C HIS A 735 -10.95 -0.34 -0.54
N GLN A 736 -10.57 -0.31 0.74
CA GLN A 736 -11.12 -1.18 1.77
C GLN A 736 -12.15 -0.40 2.59
N MET A 737 -13.36 -0.94 2.76
CA MET A 737 -14.45 -0.24 3.45
C MET A 737 -15.46 -1.18 4.14
N GLY A 738 -16.28 -0.62 5.02
CA GLY A 738 -17.49 -1.26 5.57
C GLY A 738 -17.31 -2.28 6.70
N SER A 739 -16.08 -2.55 7.14
CA SER A 739 -15.79 -3.56 8.17
C SER A 739 -16.32 -3.24 9.58
N CYS A 740 -16.75 -2.01 9.83
CA CYS A 740 -17.40 -1.54 11.06
C CYS A 740 -18.59 -0.63 10.71
N ARG A 741 -19.46 -1.07 9.78
CA ARG A 741 -20.51 -0.23 9.20
C ARG A 741 -21.36 0.52 10.23
N MET A 742 -21.73 1.75 9.88
CA MET A 742 -22.75 2.51 10.59
C MET A 742 -24.15 2.02 10.24
N GLY A 743 -25.11 2.30 11.12
CA GLY A 743 -26.51 1.94 10.92
C GLY A 743 -27.38 2.47 12.06
N PRO A 744 -28.69 2.19 12.02
CA PRO A 744 -29.65 2.75 12.96
C PRO A 744 -29.71 2.00 14.30
N ASN A 745 -29.13 0.79 14.40
CA ASN A 745 -29.22 -0.04 15.60
C ASN A 745 -28.02 -0.99 15.80
N PRO A 746 -27.73 -1.42 17.04
CA PRO A 746 -26.60 -2.31 17.37
C PRO A 746 -26.69 -3.72 16.78
N ARG A 747 -27.88 -4.19 16.38
CA ARG A 747 -28.04 -5.52 15.80
C ARG A 747 -27.44 -5.60 14.40
N SER A 748 -27.51 -4.51 13.65
CA SER A 748 -27.09 -4.43 12.25
C SER A 748 -25.79 -3.66 12.02
N SER A 749 -25.30 -2.90 13.01
CA SER A 749 -24.17 -1.98 12.84
C SER A 749 -23.24 -1.92 14.05
N VAL A 750 -22.03 -1.39 13.84
CA VAL A 750 -21.01 -1.20 14.89
C VAL A 750 -21.12 0.18 15.53
N VAL A 751 -21.40 1.19 14.73
CA VAL A 751 -21.59 2.56 15.16
C VAL A 751 -22.97 3.07 14.77
N ASN A 752 -23.46 4.05 15.53
CA ASN A 752 -24.68 4.78 15.20
C ASN A 752 -24.44 5.71 13.98
N PRO A 753 -25.47 6.38 13.44
CA PRO A 753 -25.33 7.23 12.26
C PRO A 753 -24.35 8.39 12.44
N MET A 754 -24.06 8.79 13.69
CA MET A 754 -23.13 9.86 14.04
C MET A 754 -21.69 9.36 14.28
N GLY A 755 -21.45 8.05 14.16
CA GLY A 755 -20.13 7.43 14.30
C GLY A 755 -19.76 7.01 15.74
N GLU A 756 -20.62 7.18 16.73
CA GLU A 756 -20.39 6.67 18.10
C GLU A 756 -20.66 5.17 18.17
N THR A 757 -19.81 4.40 18.84
CA THR A 757 -20.05 2.97 19.04
C THR A 757 -21.28 2.71 19.91
N TRP A 758 -21.98 1.61 19.63
CA TRP A 758 -23.14 1.23 20.43
C TRP A 758 -22.80 0.74 21.84
N GLU A 759 -21.59 0.21 22.04
CA GLU A 759 -21.19 -0.45 23.30
C GLU A 759 -20.52 0.51 24.29
N VAL A 760 -19.77 1.49 23.78
CA VAL A 760 -18.92 2.37 24.59
C VAL A 760 -19.27 3.84 24.28
N GLU A 761 -19.74 4.56 25.31
CA GLU A 761 -20.00 6.00 25.24
C GLU A 761 -18.68 6.78 25.13
N GLY A 762 -18.64 7.74 24.22
CA GLY A 762 -17.47 8.57 23.94
C GLY A 762 -16.44 7.93 23.01
N LEU A 763 -16.66 6.69 22.56
CA LEU A 763 -15.82 6.03 21.56
C LEU A 763 -16.45 6.17 20.17
N TYR A 764 -15.71 6.75 19.24
CA TYR A 764 -16.15 7.01 17.87
C TYR A 764 -15.29 6.27 16.85
N VAL A 765 -15.85 6.00 15.67
CA VAL A 765 -15.12 5.49 14.51
C VAL A 765 -15.28 6.46 13.34
N ALA A 766 -14.18 6.90 12.75
CA ALA A 766 -14.16 7.90 11.69
C ALA A 766 -13.18 7.52 10.57
N ASP A 767 -13.46 6.43 9.86
CA ASP A 767 -12.70 5.99 8.69
C ASP A 767 -13.57 5.20 7.70
N THR A 768 -13.00 4.61 6.64
CA THR A 768 -13.78 3.88 5.61
C THR A 768 -14.50 2.64 6.15
N SER A 769 -14.17 2.14 7.35
CA SER A 769 -14.84 1.00 7.96
C SER A 769 -16.33 1.26 8.21
N VAL A 770 -16.76 2.52 8.36
CA VAL A 770 -18.15 2.83 8.70
C VAL A 770 -19.10 2.80 7.50
N PHE A 771 -18.62 2.58 6.28
CA PHE A 771 -19.47 2.63 5.08
C PHE A 771 -20.51 1.49 5.09
N PRO A 772 -21.80 1.76 4.79
CA PRO A 772 -22.80 0.70 4.69
C PRO A 772 -22.55 -0.31 3.57
N THR A 773 -22.12 0.17 2.39
CA THR A 773 -21.83 -0.65 1.19
C THR A 773 -20.62 -0.11 0.42
N ALA A 774 -20.19 -0.83 -0.60
CA ALA A 774 -19.27 -0.34 -1.62
C ALA A 774 -19.79 0.95 -2.30
N LEU A 775 -18.88 1.87 -2.64
CA LEU A 775 -19.20 3.16 -3.28
C LEU A 775 -19.29 3.11 -4.82
N GLY A 776 -18.53 2.22 -5.47
CA GLY A 776 -18.34 2.22 -6.93
C GLY A 776 -17.45 3.33 -7.48
N VAL A 777 -16.93 4.22 -6.62
CA VAL A 777 -15.97 5.29 -6.95
C VAL A 777 -14.89 5.41 -5.85
N ASN A 778 -13.84 6.21 -6.09
CA ASN A 778 -12.75 6.40 -5.13
C ASN A 778 -13.26 7.04 -3.81
N PRO A 779 -12.91 6.50 -2.62
CA PRO A 779 -13.60 6.82 -1.37
C PRO A 779 -13.09 8.06 -0.62
N MET A 780 -12.07 8.77 -1.14
CA MET A 780 -11.35 9.80 -0.38
C MET A 780 -12.24 10.94 0.10
N VAL A 781 -13.09 11.50 -0.77
CA VAL A 781 -13.98 12.60 -0.40
C VAL A 781 -15.09 12.12 0.54
N THR A 782 -15.69 10.96 0.24
CA THR A 782 -16.75 10.37 1.07
C THR A 782 -16.28 10.12 2.51
N VAL A 783 -15.11 9.50 2.71
CA VAL A 783 -14.62 9.22 4.08
C VAL A 783 -14.33 10.50 4.84
N GLN A 784 -13.77 11.51 4.17
CA GLN A 784 -13.52 12.80 4.80
C GLN A 784 -14.82 13.52 5.17
N ALA A 785 -15.85 13.47 4.31
CA ALA A 785 -17.15 14.09 4.61
C ALA A 785 -17.87 13.38 5.76
N ILE A 786 -17.84 12.05 5.81
CA ILE A 786 -18.37 11.28 6.95
C ILE A 786 -17.61 11.64 8.23
N ALA A 787 -16.28 11.66 8.18
CA ALA A 787 -15.45 12.03 9.33
C ALA A 787 -15.70 13.46 9.80
N TYR A 788 -15.97 14.40 8.89
CA TYR A 788 -16.38 15.76 9.23
C TYR A 788 -17.71 15.78 10.00
N CYS A 789 -18.71 15.01 9.56
CA CYS A 789 -19.99 14.87 10.29
C CYS A 789 -19.79 14.24 11.68
N THR A 790 -18.96 13.20 11.78
CA THR A 790 -18.58 12.61 13.07
C THR A 790 -17.87 13.63 13.96
N ALA A 791 -16.99 14.47 13.41
CA ALA A 791 -16.32 15.52 14.17
C ALA A 791 -17.32 16.52 14.78
N GLN A 792 -18.38 16.90 14.06
CA GLN A 792 -19.44 17.76 14.61
C GLN A 792 -20.14 17.08 15.80
N SER A 793 -20.41 15.78 15.69
CA SER A 793 -21.02 15.00 16.76
C SER A 793 -20.12 14.91 18.01
N VAL A 794 -18.81 14.75 17.80
CA VAL A 794 -17.81 14.76 18.87
C VAL A 794 -17.74 16.14 19.55
N LEU A 795 -17.79 17.24 18.79
CA LEU A 795 -17.82 18.60 19.36
C LEU A 795 -19.03 18.81 20.28
N GLU A 796 -20.21 18.34 19.88
CA GLU A 796 -21.39 18.40 20.75
C GLU A 796 -21.20 17.60 22.04
N ALA A 797 -20.62 16.40 21.95
CA ALA A 797 -20.34 15.58 23.12
C ALA A 797 -19.35 16.25 24.08
N LEU A 798 -18.28 16.85 23.56
CA LEU A 798 -17.29 17.59 24.35
C LEU A 798 -17.89 18.83 25.02
N ARG A 799 -18.75 19.59 24.31
CA ARG A 799 -19.48 20.73 24.89
C ARG A 799 -20.39 20.32 26.06
N ARG A 800 -21.14 19.23 25.90
CA ARG A 800 -22.03 18.69 26.97
C ARG A 800 -21.27 18.17 28.18
N LYS A 801 -20.07 17.63 28.00
CA LYS A 801 -19.20 17.21 29.11
C LYS A 801 -18.64 18.42 29.87
N LYS A 802 -18.22 19.46 29.15
CA LYS A 802 -17.73 20.71 29.75
C LYS A 802 -18.80 21.45 30.57
N SER A 803 -20.08 21.39 30.19
CA SER A 803 -21.17 22.01 30.96
C SER A 803 -21.58 21.23 32.22
N ARG A 804 -21.04 20.02 32.44
CA ARG A 804 -21.32 19.18 33.63
C ARG A 804 -20.19 19.25 34.67
N HIS A 805 -19.12 19.98 34.38
CA HIS A 805 -18.04 20.32 35.30
C HIS A 805 -18.07 21.82 35.54
#